data_AF-A0A6A0HKR9-F1
#
_entry.id   AF-A0A6A0HKR9-F1
#
_cell.length_a   1.000
_cell.length_b   1.000
_cell.length_c   1.000
_cell.angle_alpha   90.00
_cell.angle_beta   90.00
_cell.angle_gamma   90.00
#
_symmetry.space_group_name_H-M   'P 1'
#
loop_
_entity.id
_entity.type
_entity.pdbx_description
1 polymer ?
#
loop_
_entity_poly.entity_id
_entity_poly.type
_entity_poly.pdbx_seq_one_letter_code
_entity_poly.pdbx_strand_id
1 'polypeptide(L)'
;MPNYSPSHFKNSIAVLGGILTFFISLAAYLRTLASTVSLWDCGEFITCAYILGIPHPPGAPLYLLVGRLFTMLPLGGEVAWRVNLVSALASAMTVWLTYLIILQLIRACKRETSDWLEAAAAFVGALALAFSDSFWFNAVEAEVYALSTCLTALVIWLALRWAYTPETRSPLRYLVLIAYLIALAVGVHLLNVLTIPALLLLIYFKTRPWPWFKWLMLFALLALAASLLFTDILESIAALAPVAKLSGAFALAAALLMLIVAAQRQTRHLPRLLLTVLFLLGLGYSTYVTVFIRSNLDPAIDENDPQTWPQLVSYLNREQYGREDLAAQLTQRKASFWDYQIKEMYLRYFNWQFFGRSGNPDWQRVTLQWQGLWGLPFLLGCAGLIYHFRRDWRGASIVGVLFVMTGIAIVIYLNQTVGQPRERDYAYAGSYLAFAIWIGMGAQALFEKAAAAQYRSTIVQLGLASLLILAGPVNLFQHNFHRHDRKGNYVAADYAYNLLSTCAPNAILFTNGDNDTFPLWYVQYVEGFRRDVSVVNLSLLNTPWYVRQLQTRPPKVPIALRSGEIDSLGLWPWPEPQIIRIPITNPQVWEEYDARARETIPDDSAAMEPPAMQLIVGPTFQGRFLRPQDRMIFEIVSANQFQRPVYFGFNVPDENLAGLQPYLCTEGMARKLLPAPGHNEAPDVIKKNVLQVYRYRNLEHPKVYLDQYETGLAESYRHHFLKLVVYELQQNARDEALALLQKLEQIMPERKFPVRNFDSALVLARYYWQAGDSAGVQERLQQAQYRRNLSPEQRLDIAKFYWHLLRDGERAREVLAQILDKTPSFQPAVALLAEIQNAPSANPSVKPN
;
A
#
# COMPACT_ATOMS: atom_id res chain seq x y z
N MET A 1 26.10 -32.10 -7.50
CA MET A 1 26.63 -30.73 -7.76
C MET A 1 28.15 -30.70 -7.67
N PRO A 2 28.87 -29.79 -8.35
CA PRO A 2 30.31 -29.63 -8.16
C PRO A 2 30.65 -29.27 -6.70
N ASN A 3 31.74 -29.82 -6.16
CA ASN A 3 32.19 -29.58 -4.79
C ASN A 3 33.00 -28.27 -4.72
N TYR A 4 32.62 -27.34 -3.83
CA TYR A 4 33.31 -26.06 -3.65
C TYR A 4 33.91 -25.94 -2.25
N SER A 5 35.16 -25.48 -2.15
CA SER A 5 35.82 -25.24 -0.86
C SER A 5 35.34 -23.91 -0.23
N PRO A 6 34.85 -23.89 1.03
CA PRO A 6 34.46 -22.65 1.71
C PRO A 6 35.58 -21.59 1.84
N SER A 7 36.85 -22.00 1.67
CA SER A 7 38.04 -21.14 1.77
C SER A 7 38.05 -19.96 0.80
N HIS A 8 37.30 -20.03 -0.31
CA HIS A 8 37.28 -19.01 -1.35
C HIS A 8 36.48 -17.73 -1.00
N PHE A 9 35.72 -17.70 0.11
CA PHE A 9 35.14 -16.44 0.62
C PHE A 9 36.15 -15.55 1.37
N LYS A 10 37.38 -16.05 1.61
CA LYS A 10 38.44 -15.27 2.27
C LYS A 10 39.11 -14.23 1.36
N ASN A 11 38.69 -14.11 0.09
CA ASN A 11 39.21 -13.06 -0.78
C ASN A 11 38.64 -11.69 -0.36
N SER A 12 39.53 -10.77 0.03
CA SER A 12 39.19 -9.41 0.46
C SER A 12 38.33 -8.63 -0.53
N ILE A 13 38.48 -8.85 -1.84
CA ILE A 13 37.70 -8.15 -2.88
C ILE A 13 36.23 -8.59 -2.87
N ALA A 14 35.97 -9.89 -2.74
CA ALA A 14 34.60 -10.41 -2.68
C ALA A 14 33.87 -9.96 -1.40
N VAL A 15 34.60 -9.90 -0.28
CA VAL A 15 34.06 -9.37 0.98
C VAL A 15 33.75 -7.88 0.84
N LEU A 16 34.69 -7.10 0.30
CA LEU A 16 34.49 -5.67 0.06
C LEU A 16 33.31 -5.39 -0.87
N GLY A 17 33.17 -6.16 -1.97
CA GLY A 17 32.03 -6.02 -2.87
C GLY A 17 30.68 -6.19 -2.18
N GLY A 18 30.55 -7.19 -1.30
CA GLY A 18 29.33 -7.39 -0.52
C GLY A 18 29.08 -6.28 0.52
N ILE A 19 30.13 -5.79 1.18
CA ILE A 19 30.03 -4.66 2.10
C ILE A 19 29.55 -3.40 1.34
N LEU A 20 30.11 -3.14 0.16
CA LEU A 20 29.73 -2.00 -0.67
C LEU A 20 28.27 -2.12 -1.15
N THR A 21 27.79 -3.29 -1.59
CA THR A 21 26.37 -3.42 -1.99
C THR A 21 25.42 -3.16 -0.83
N PHE A 22 25.75 -3.62 0.38
CA PHE A 22 24.97 -3.30 1.59
C PHE A 22 24.93 -1.80 1.86
N PHE A 23 26.09 -1.13 1.98
CA PHE A 23 26.11 0.28 2.36
C PHE A 23 25.60 1.22 1.26
N ILE A 24 25.82 0.90 -0.02
CA ILE A 24 25.28 1.69 -1.14
C ILE A 24 23.75 1.62 -1.16
N SER A 25 23.17 0.42 -1.05
CA SER A 25 21.72 0.26 -1.01
C SER A 25 21.12 0.88 0.25
N LEU A 26 21.72 0.66 1.42
CA LEU A 26 21.27 1.26 2.67
C LEU A 26 21.32 2.80 2.59
N ALA A 27 22.39 3.39 2.06
CA ALA A 27 22.48 4.84 1.91
C ALA A 27 21.38 5.40 0.99
N ALA A 28 21.08 4.70 -0.11
CA ALA A 28 19.96 5.06 -0.99
C ALA A 28 18.63 5.00 -0.25
N TYR A 29 18.33 3.89 0.45
CA TYR A 29 17.08 3.71 1.17
C TYR A 29 16.91 4.69 2.32
N LEU A 30 17.96 4.95 3.12
CA LEU A 30 17.93 5.96 4.18
C LEU A 30 17.72 7.38 3.63
N ARG A 31 18.25 7.65 2.43
CA ARG A 31 18.10 8.96 1.78
C ARG A 31 16.67 9.22 1.30
N THR A 32 15.94 8.15 0.98
CA THR A 32 14.57 8.16 0.46
C THR A 32 13.51 7.69 1.48
N LEU A 33 13.91 7.40 2.72
CA LEU A 33 13.05 6.79 3.74
C LEU A 33 11.89 7.72 4.13
N ALA A 34 10.70 7.14 4.31
CA ALA A 34 9.54 7.87 4.78
C ALA A 34 9.82 8.50 6.16
N SER A 35 9.56 9.81 6.25
CA SER A 35 9.88 10.60 7.45
C SER A 35 8.85 10.40 8.57
N THR A 36 7.65 9.96 8.22
CA THR A 36 6.53 9.70 9.12
C THR A 36 5.74 8.48 8.61
N VAL A 37 4.50 8.30 9.07
CA VAL A 37 3.57 7.28 8.58
C VAL A 37 3.21 7.51 7.10
N SER A 38 3.20 6.43 6.31
CA SER A 38 2.72 6.40 4.92
C SER A 38 1.29 5.86 4.83
N LEU A 39 0.68 5.93 3.65
CA LEU A 39 -0.61 5.30 3.36
C LEU A 39 -0.52 3.76 3.42
N TRP A 40 -1.65 3.09 3.18
CA TRP A 40 -1.80 1.64 3.26
C TRP A 40 -1.55 1.11 4.68
N ASP A 41 -1.12 -0.14 4.78
CA ASP A 41 -0.95 -0.90 6.01
C ASP A 41 0.15 -0.33 6.94
N CYS A 42 0.95 0.63 6.47
CA CYS A 42 2.03 1.24 7.26
C CYS A 42 1.52 1.83 8.58
N GLY A 43 0.40 2.58 8.55
CA GLY A 43 -0.15 3.20 9.76
C GLY A 43 -0.57 2.18 10.80
N GLU A 44 -1.17 1.07 10.36
CA GLU A 44 -1.55 -0.03 11.23
C GLU A 44 -0.32 -0.75 11.78
N PHE A 45 0.61 -1.19 10.93
CA PHE A 45 1.80 -1.94 11.35
C PHE A 45 2.67 -1.15 12.31
N ILE A 46 2.90 0.15 12.07
CA ILE A 46 3.65 1.02 12.96
C ILE A 46 2.93 1.15 14.31
N THR A 47 1.61 1.35 14.29
CA THR A 47 0.83 1.50 15.50
C THR A 47 0.80 0.21 16.31
N CYS A 48 0.48 -0.92 15.68
CA CYS A 48 0.48 -2.24 16.31
C CYS A 48 1.87 -2.63 16.82
N ALA A 49 2.96 -2.28 16.14
CA ALA A 49 4.31 -2.47 16.67
C ALA A 49 4.57 -1.60 17.91
N TYR A 50 4.06 -0.37 17.94
CA TYR A 50 4.22 0.55 19.08
C TYR A 50 3.40 0.11 20.30
N ILE A 51 2.14 -0.28 20.14
CA ILE A 51 1.27 -0.68 21.27
C ILE A 51 1.23 -2.19 21.53
N LEU A 52 1.96 -2.98 20.73
CA LEU A 52 1.84 -4.44 20.65
C LEU A 52 0.37 -4.87 20.45
N GLY A 53 -0.26 -4.30 19.44
CA GLY A 53 -1.62 -4.61 18.99
C GLY A 53 -1.67 -5.78 18.02
N ILE A 54 -2.88 -6.19 17.62
CA ILE A 54 -3.10 -7.26 16.64
C ILE A 54 -3.60 -6.62 15.33
N PRO A 55 -2.79 -6.63 14.26
CA PRO A 55 -3.19 -6.11 12.95
C PRO A 55 -4.04 -7.12 12.18
N HIS A 56 -4.45 -6.76 10.98
CA HIS A 56 -5.27 -7.58 10.10
C HIS A 56 -4.71 -9.00 9.87
N PRO A 57 -5.59 -10.02 9.75
CA PRO A 57 -5.16 -11.40 9.61
C PRO A 57 -4.42 -11.75 8.30
N PRO A 58 -3.40 -12.64 8.36
CA PRO A 58 -3.05 -13.51 9.50
C PRO A 58 -2.09 -12.86 10.50
N GLY A 59 -1.89 -11.55 10.41
CA GLY A 59 -0.95 -10.80 11.23
C GLY A 59 0.50 -10.93 10.78
N ALA A 60 1.41 -10.42 11.61
CA ALA A 60 2.85 -10.52 11.41
C ALA A 60 3.60 -10.44 12.75
N PRO A 61 3.38 -11.36 13.69
CA PRO A 61 3.86 -11.22 15.08
C PRO A 61 5.36 -11.02 15.20
N LEU A 62 6.18 -11.68 14.37
CA LEU A 62 7.62 -11.45 14.40
C LEU A 62 7.98 -10.04 13.89
N TYR A 63 7.32 -9.59 12.82
CA TYR A 63 7.52 -8.23 12.30
C TYR A 63 7.18 -7.19 13.38
N LEU A 64 6.05 -7.36 14.08
CA LEU A 64 5.63 -6.45 15.15
C LEU A 64 6.61 -6.44 16.33
N LEU A 65 7.14 -7.60 16.72
CA LEU A 65 8.16 -7.69 17.77
C LEU A 65 9.45 -6.97 17.38
N VAL A 66 9.92 -7.16 16.13
CA VAL A 66 11.07 -6.42 15.60
C VAL A 66 10.77 -4.92 15.54
N GLY A 67 9.59 -4.53 15.05
CA GLY A 67 9.14 -3.14 15.04
C GLY A 67 9.12 -2.52 16.43
N ARG A 68 8.59 -3.24 17.44
CA ARG A 68 8.58 -2.81 18.83
C ARG A 68 9.97 -2.51 19.35
N LEU A 69 10.96 -3.37 19.06
CA LEU A 69 12.36 -3.12 19.43
C LEU A 69 12.85 -1.79 18.83
N PHE A 70 12.57 -1.54 17.55
CA PHE A 70 12.95 -0.29 16.88
C PHE A 70 12.24 0.93 17.45
N THR A 71 10.98 0.81 17.89
CA THR A 71 10.29 1.92 18.56
C THR A 71 11.00 2.38 19.84
N MET A 72 11.67 1.44 20.54
CA MET A 72 12.37 1.65 21.81
C MET A 72 13.81 2.13 21.65
N LEU A 73 14.38 2.10 20.44
CA LEU A 73 15.76 2.54 20.21
C LEU A 73 15.89 4.07 20.37
N PRO A 74 16.90 4.57 21.11
CA PRO A 74 17.12 6.00 21.35
C PRO A 74 17.81 6.69 20.16
N LEU A 75 17.32 6.49 18.93
CA LEU A 75 17.90 7.05 17.70
C LEU A 75 17.38 8.46 17.37
N GLY A 76 16.52 9.05 18.22
CA GLY A 76 15.78 10.27 17.90
C GLY A 76 14.73 10.05 16.80
N GLY A 77 14.19 11.14 16.27
CA GLY A 77 13.18 11.12 15.21
C GLY A 77 11.78 10.64 15.65
N GLU A 78 10.84 10.61 14.71
CA GLU A 78 9.50 10.07 14.92
C GLU A 78 9.52 8.54 15.06
N VAL A 79 8.54 7.98 15.77
CA VAL A 79 8.40 6.52 15.92
C VAL A 79 8.24 5.83 14.55
N ALA A 80 7.49 6.44 13.63
CA ALA A 80 7.28 5.89 12.29
C ALA A 80 8.60 5.73 11.53
N TRP A 81 9.45 6.77 11.55
CA TRP A 81 10.77 6.70 10.93
C TRP A 81 11.62 5.54 11.49
N ARG A 82 11.60 5.33 12.81
CA ARG A 82 12.33 4.21 13.43
C ARG A 82 11.80 2.85 12.98
N VAL A 83 10.50 2.69 12.81
CA VAL A 83 9.93 1.42 12.29
C VAL A 83 10.21 1.25 10.80
N ASN A 84 10.15 2.33 10.00
CA ASN A 84 10.52 2.32 8.58
C ASN A 84 11.98 1.84 8.37
N LEU A 85 12.89 2.10 9.33
CA LEU A 85 14.27 1.58 9.27
C LEU A 85 14.36 0.05 9.18
N VAL A 86 13.38 -0.68 9.73
CA VAL A 86 13.33 -2.15 9.65
C VAL A 86 13.32 -2.58 8.19
N SER A 87 12.48 -1.95 7.38
CA SER A 87 12.39 -2.22 5.94
C SER A 87 13.68 -1.86 5.21
N ALA A 88 14.26 -0.67 5.49
CA ALA A 88 15.49 -0.24 4.84
C ALA A 88 16.67 -1.17 5.13
N LEU A 89 16.84 -1.60 6.38
CA LEU A 89 17.89 -2.53 6.80
C LEU A 89 17.66 -3.93 6.22
N ALA A 90 16.43 -4.44 6.26
CA ALA A 90 16.08 -5.74 5.70
C ALA A 90 16.29 -5.79 4.18
N SER A 91 15.92 -4.74 3.45
CA SER A 91 16.15 -4.64 2.01
C SER A 91 17.64 -4.52 1.67
N ALA A 92 18.42 -3.72 2.40
CA ALA A 92 19.87 -3.65 2.20
C ALA A 92 20.56 -5.01 2.48
N MET A 93 20.11 -5.71 3.53
CA MET A 93 20.56 -7.07 3.85
C MET A 93 20.21 -8.06 2.73
N THR A 94 19.02 -7.94 2.15
CA THR A 94 18.58 -8.73 0.99
C THR A 94 19.49 -8.48 -0.22
N VAL A 95 19.86 -7.24 -0.51
CA VAL A 95 20.78 -6.88 -1.61
C VAL A 95 22.15 -7.51 -1.39
N TRP A 96 22.66 -7.48 -0.16
CA TRP A 96 23.91 -8.15 0.20
C TRP A 96 23.81 -9.69 0.05
N LEU A 97 22.72 -10.30 0.52
CA LEU A 97 22.49 -11.74 0.35
C LEU A 97 22.38 -12.13 -1.13
N THR A 98 21.71 -11.31 -1.95
CA THR A 98 21.65 -11.49 -3.41
C THR A 98 23.03 -11.42 -4.04
N TYR A 99 23.89 -10.49 -3.62
CA TYR A 99 25.30 -10.47 -4.04
C TYR A 99 26.01 -11.79 -3.71
N LEU A 100 25.84 -12.31 -2.49
CA LEU A 100 26.47 -13.56 -2.08
C LEU A 100 25.92 -14.78 -2.84
N ILE A 101 24.61 -14.79 -3.15
CA ILE A 101 23.97 -15.83 -3.96
C ILE A 101 24.55 -15.82 -5.38
N ILE A 102 24.60 -14.66 -6.03
CA ILE A 102 25.14 -14.52 -7.39
C ILE A 102 26.60 -14.97 -7.42
N LEU A 103 27.42 -14.48 -6.49
CA LEU A 103 28.84 -14.85 -6.41
C LEU A 103 29.01 -16.37 -6.23
N GLN A 104 28.15 -16.99 -5.42
CA GLN A 104 28.19 -18.44 -5.21
C GLN A 104 27.81 -19.23 -6.48
N LEU A 105 26.80 -18.78 -7.23
CA LEU A 105 26.38 -19.39 -8.48
C LEU A 105 27.42 -19.19 -9.60
N ILE A 106 28.02 -18.00 -9.71
CA ILE A 106 29.13 -17.73 -10.62
C ILE A 106 30.27 -18.71 -10.35
N ARG A 107 30.67 -18.89 -9.10
CA ARG A 107 31.79 -19.78 -8.74
C ARG A 107 31.47 -21.27 -8.90
N ALA A 108 30.19 -21.65 -8.89
CA ALA A 108 29.76 -22.99 -9.24
C ALA A 108 29.91 -23.26 -10.75
N CYS A 109 29.76 -22.22 -11.57
CA CYS A 109 30.06 -22.24 -13.00
C CYS A 109 31.57 -22.09 -13.21
N LYS A 110 32.33 -23.20 -13.25
CA LYS A 110 33.79 -23.31 -13.51
C LYS A 110 34.53 -21.99 -13.82
N ARG A 111 35.52 -21.63 -12.98
CA ARG A 111 36.31 -20.39 -13.05
C ARG A 111 37.05 -20.21 -14.38
N GLU A 112 36.64 -19.19 -15.14
CA GLU A 112 37.38 -18.69 -16.31
C GLU A 112 37.78 -17.20 -16.17
N THR A 113 37.38 -16.54 -15.07
CA THR A 113 37.61 -15.10 -14.82
C THR A 113 38.32 -14.85 -13.48
N SER A 114 38.91 -13.65 -13.33
CA SER A 114 39.50 -13.21 -12.06
C SER A 114 38.44 -12.91 -10.98
N ASP A 115 38.81 -13.07 -9.71
CA ASP A 115 37.90 -12.88 -8.56
C ASP A 115 37.24 -11.49 -8.51
N TRP A 116 37.91 -10.43 -8.99
CA TRP A 116 37.32 -9.08 -9.03
C TRP A 116 36.23 -8.93 -10.09
N LEU A 117 36.31 -9.67 -11.21
CA LEU A 117 35.27 -9.69 -12.25
C LEU A 117 34.04 -10.44 -11.78
N GLU A 118 34.24 -11.56 -11.08
CA GLU A 118 33.14 -12.28 -10.41
C GLU A 118 32.42 -11.37 -9.41
N ALA A 119 33.20 -10.62 -8.60
CA ALA A 119 32.67 -9.65 -7.67
C ALA A 119 31.93 -8.50 -8.38
N ALA A 120 32.46 -7.98 -9.48
CA ALA A 120 31.81 -6.94 -10.28
C ALA A 120 30.48 -7.43 -10.90
N ALA A 121 30.43 -8.67 -11.40
CA ALA A 121 29.20 -9.26 -11.93
C ALA A 121 28.12 -9.42 -10.87
N ALA A 122 28.51 -9.94 -9.69
CA ALA A 122 27.61 -10.02 -8.54
C ALA A 122 27.13 -8.65 -8.06
N PHE A 123 28.00 -7.63 -8.11
CA PHE A 123 27.68 -6.25 -7.76
C PHE A 123 26.64 -5.65 -8.71
N VAL A 124 26.77 -5.87 -10.03
CA VAL A 124 25.80 -5.43 -11.04
C VAL A 124 24.42 -6.04 -10.80
N GLY A 125 24.33 -7.36 -10.62
CA GLY A 125 23.04 -8.02 -10.39
C GLY A 125 22.38 -7.62 -9.07
N ALA A 126 23.16 -7.52 -7.98
CA ALA A 126 22.64 -7.13 -6.68
C ALA A 126 22.12 -5.69 -6.64
N LEU A 127 22.86 -4.72 -7.22
CA LEU A 127 22.38 -3.34 -7.28
C LEU A 127 21.25 -3.14 -8.30
N ALA A 128 21.15 -4.00 -9.32
CA ALA A 128 19.97 -4.00 -10.20
C ALA A 128 18.69 -4.37 -9.43
N LEU A 129 18.77 -5.32 -8.49
CA LEU A 129 17.67 -5.57 -7.56
C LEU A 129 17.44 -4.34 -6.65
N ALA A 130 18.51 -3.79 -6.08
CA ALA A 130 18.43 -2.71 -5.11
C ALA A 130 17.65 -1.49 -5.65
N PHE A 131 17.83 -1.19 -6.94
CA PHE A 131 17.22 -0.04 -7.60
C PHE A 131 16.06 -0.41 -8.53
N SER A 132 15.55 -1.63 -8.44
CA SER A 132 14.28 -2.00 -9.09
C SER A 132 13.09 -1.38 -8.38
N ASP A 133 12.04 -1.07 -9.14
CA ASP A 133 10.94 -0.19 -8.75
C ASP A 133 10.17 -0.70 -7.51
N SER A 134 9.55 -1.89 -7.58
CA SER A 134 8.72 -2.41 -6.49
C SER A 134 9.57 -2.86 -5.29
N PHE A 135 10.82 -3.28 -5.52
CA PHE A 135 11.73 -3.64 -4.43
C PHE A 135 12.15 -2.41 -3.62
N TRP A 136 12.47 -1.30 -4.28
CA TRP A 136 12.79 -0.04 -3.61
C TRP A 136 11.58 0.55 -2.89
N PHE A 137 10.39 0.50 -3.50
CA PHE A 137 9.15 0.92 -2.83
C PHE A 137 9.00 0.27 -1.45
N ASN A 138 9.18 -1.05 -1.35
CA ASN A 138 9.10 -1.78 -0.08
C ASN A 138 10.24 -1.46 0.90
N ALA A 139 11.36 -0.90 0.43
CA ALA A 139 12.52 -0.59 1.27
C ALA A 139 12.38 0.72 2.05
N VAL A 140 11.43 1.58 1.69
CA VAL A 140 11.33 2.95 2.22
C VAL A 140 10.15 3.18 3.17
N GLU A 141 9.33 2.17 3.41
CA GLU A 141 8.10 2.25 4.23
C GLU A 141 7.94 0.99 5.09
N ALA A 142 7.25 1.11 6.23
CA ALA A 142 7.01 0.01 7.15
C ALA A 142 6.02 -1.01 6.58
N GLU A 143 6.56 -2.07 5.96
CA GLU A 143 5.82 -3.14 5.31
C GLU A 143 6.49 -4.50 5.60
N VAL A 144 5.70 -5.57 5.65
CA VAL A 144 6.19 -6.93 5.97
C VAL A 144 7.05 -7.54 4.86
N TYR A 145 6.91 -7.04 3.62
CA TYR A 145 7.54 -7.62 2.43
C TYR A 145 9.06 -7.49 2.41
N ALA A 146 9.61 -6.40 2.95
CA ALA A 146 11.06 -6.20 3.03
C ALA A 146 11.74 -7.26 3.90
N LEU A 147 11.23 -7.48 5.12
CA LEU A 147 11.74 -8.49 6.03
C LEU A 147 11.48 -9.92 5.50
N SER A 148 10.33 -10.15 4.88
CA SER A 148 10.03 -11.43 4.23
C SER A 148 11.03 -11.76 3.12
N THR A 149 11.36 -10.80 2.25
CA THR A 149 12.31 -11.02 1.14
C THR A 149 13.74 -11.24 1.66
N CYS A 150 14.11 -10.58 2.77
CA CYS A 150 15.39 -10.83 3.44
C CYS A 150 15.51 -12.27 3.94
N LEU A 151 14.46 -12.80 4.59
CA LEU A 151 14.43 -14.19 5.05
C LEU A 151 14.45 -15.17 3.87
N THR A 152 13.75 -14.85 2.77
CA THR A 152 13.78 -15.63 1.53
C THR A 152 15.21 -15.72 0.98
N ALA A 153 15.89 -14.58 0.83
CA ALA A 153 17.26 -14.53 0.34
C ALA A 153 18.22 -15.27 1.28
N LEU A 154 18.05 -15.16 2.59
CA LEU A 154 18.87 -15.85 3.58
C LEU A 154 18.71 -17.38 3.47
N VAL A 155 17.47 -17.87 3.35
CA VAL A 155 17.18 -19.30 3.17
C VAL A 155 17.80 -19.83 1.88
N ILE A 156 17.64 -19.12 0.75
CA ILE A 156 18.24 -19.51 -0.53
C ILE A 156 19.77 -19.52 -0.45
N TRP A 157 20.37 -18.48 0.15
CA TRP A 157 21.82 -18.43 0.35
C TRP A 157 22.31 -19.61 1.20
N LEU A 158 21.71 -19.87 2.35
CA LEU A 158 22.06 -21.01 3.21
C LEU A 158 21.90 -22.35 2.49
N ALA A 159 20.85 -22.50 1.68
CA ALA A 159 20.58 -23.71 0.92
C ALA A 159 21.66 -23.96 -0.14
N LEU A 160 22.05 -22.93 -0.90
CA LEU A 160 23.16 -23.03 -1.84
C LEU A 160 24.48 -23.31 -1.11
N ARG A 161 24.74 -22.66 0.03
CA ARG A 161 25.90 -22.95 0.89
C ARG A 161 25.95 -24.40 1.33
N TRP A 162 24.83 -24.98 1.73
CA TRP A 162 24.72 -26.40 2.02
C TRP A 162 24.99 -27.27 0.77
N ALA A 163 24.37 -26.95 -0.36
CA ALA A 163 24.45 -27.73 -1.59
C ALA A 163 25.87 -27.83 -2.15
N TYR A 164 26.61 -26.71 -2.14
CA TYR A 164 27.96 -26.64 -2.70
C TYR A 164 29.06 -27.01 -1.70
N THR A 165 28.74 -27.23 -0.41
CA THR A 165 29.71 -27.75 0.56
C THR A 165 29.94 -29.27 0.31
N PRO A 166 31.20 -29.76 0.33
CA PRO A 166 31.51 -31.18 0.09
C PRO A 166 30.83 -32.08 1.14
N GLU A 167 30.39 -33.29 0.73
CA GLU A 167 29.68 -34.22 1.61
C GLU A 167 30.48 -34.61 2.86
N THR A 168 31.81 -34.71 2.75
CA THR A 168 32.72 -35.00 3.87
C THR A 168 32.70 -33.94 4.98
N ARG A 169 32.15 -32.76 4.72
CA ARG A 169 32.03 -31.65 5.67
C ARG A 169 30.62 -31.07 5.77
N SER A 170 29.64 -31.61 5.04
CA SER A 170 28.32 -30.98 4.92
C SER A 170 27.59 -31.04 6.26
N PRO A 171 27.46 -29.90 6.96
CA PRO A 171 26.94 -29.93 8.32
C PRO A 171 25.42 -29.80 8.24
N LEU A 172 24.73 -30.80 8.79
CA LEU A 172 23.27 -30.82 9.01
C LEU A 172 22.72 -29.52 9.62
N ARG A 173 23.56 -28.74 10.31
CA ARG A 173 23.25 -27.41 10.85
C ARG A 173 22.60 -26.45 9.86
N TYR A 174 22.96 -26.49 8.56
CA TYR A 174 22.35 -25.60 7.58
C TYR A 174 20.89 -25.97 7.31
N LEU A 175 20.59 -27.26 7.15
CA LEU A 175 19.21 -27.73 6.94
C LEU A 175 18.33 -27.45 8.17
N VAL A 176 18.90 -27.65 9.36
CA VAL A 176 18.26 -27.37 10.64
C VAL A 176 17.96 -25.86 10.78
N LEU A 177 18.92 -24.99 10.44
CA LEU A 177 18.72 -23.54 10.43
C LEU A 177 17.71 -23.09 9.36
N ILE A 178 17.74 -23.69 8.16
CA ILE A 178 16.76 -23.39 7.10
C ILE A 178 15.35 -23.72 7.56
N ALA A 179 15.14 -24.88 8.19
CA ALA A 179 13.83 -25.26 8.73
C ALA A 179 13.34 -24.25 9.78
N TYR A 180 14.22 -23.86 10.73
CA TYR A 180 13.90 -22.84 11.71
C TYR A 180 13.51 -21.51 11.06
N LEU A 181 14.31 -21.04 10.08
CA LEU A 181 14.07 -19.76 9.41
C LEU A 181 12.79 -19.76 8.58
N ILE A 182 12.44 -20.86 7.92
CA ILE A 182 11.17 -20.98 7.18
C ILE A 182 9.99 -20.84 8.13
N ALA A 183 9.99 -21.55 9.27
CA ALA A 183 8.93 -21.43 10.27
C ALA A 183 8.89 -20.04 10.92
N LEU A 184 10.05 -19.48 11.25
CA LEU A 184 10.15 -18.14 11.80
C LEU A 184 9.59 -17.08 10.83
N ALA A 185 9.85 -17.26 9.53
CA ALA A 185 9.38 -16.36 8.49
C ALA A 185 7.86 -16.38 8.29
N VAL A 186 7.16 -17.44 8.68
CA VAL A 186 5.68 -17.47 8.73
C VAL A 186 5.14 -16.42 9.69
N GLY A 187 5.89 -16.08 10.75
CA GLY A 187 5.57 -14.97 11.66
C GLY A 187 5.78 -13.57 11.07
N VAL A 188 6.24 -13.47 9.82
CA VAL A 188 6.37 -12.22 9.05
C VAL A 188 5.42 -12.25 7.85
N HIS A 189 5.57 -13.24 6.97
CA HIS A 189 4.75 -13.41 5.79
C HIS A 189 4.91 -14.80 5.16
N LEU A 190 3.85 -15.33 4.56
CA LEU A 190 3.78 -16.69 3.99
C LEU A 190 4.60 -16.91 2.71
N LEU A 191 5.15 -15.85 2.12
CA LEU A 191 5.87 -15.92 0.83
C LEU A 191 7.10 -16.83 0.90
N ASN A 192 7.70 -16.97 2.09
CA ASN A 192 8.87 -17.81 2.31
C ASN A 192 8.60 -19.30 2.05
N VAL A 193 7.35 -19.76 2.20
CA VAL A 193 6.94 -21.15 1.90
C VAL A 193 7.15 -21.48 0.42
N LEU A 194 7.08 -20.47 -0.47
CA LEU A 194 7.30 -20.64 -1.91
C LEU A 194 8.74 -21.00 -2.27
N THR A 195 9.69 -20.93 -1.32
CA THR A 195 11.05 -21.41 -1.53
C THR A 195 11.18 -22.93 -1.44
N ILE A 196 10.23 -23.62 -0.79
CA ILE A 196 10.31 -25.06 -0.53
C ILE A 196 10.51 -25.89 -1.82
N PRO A 197 9.79 -25.65 -2.94
CA PRO A 197 10.04 -26.40 -4.17
C PRO A 197 11.48 -26.25 -4.70
N ALA A 198 12.06 -25.05 -4.62
CA ALA A 198 13.44 -24.82 -5.02
C ALA A 198 14.44 -25.54 -4.09
N LEU A 199 14.16 -25.58 -2.79
CA LEU A 199 14.93 -26.33 -1.80
C LEU A 199 14.87 -27.84 -2.03
N LEU A 200 13.68 -28.38 -2.32
CA LEU A 200 13.48 -29.79 -2.63
C LEU A 200 14.26 -30.21 -3.87
N LEU A 201 14.22 -29.39 -4.92
CA LEU A 201 14.99 -29.63 -6.14
C LEU A 201 16.50 -29.58 -5.88
N LEU A 202 16.94 -28.66 -5.02
CA LEU A 202 18.33 -28.54 -4.61
C LEU A 202 18.79 -29.76 -3.80
N ILE A 203 17.95 -30.27 -2.88
CA ILE A 203 18.19 -31.54 -2.16
C ILE A 203 18.28 -32.69 -3.17
N TYR A 204 17.36 -32.76 -4.14
CA TYR A 204 17.35 -33.78 -5.19
C TYR A 204 18.66 -33.83 -5.99
N PHE A 205 19.22 -32.68 -6.35
CA PHE A 205 20.49 -32.63 -7.08
C PHE A 205 21.73 -32.90 -6.22
N LYS A 206 21.61 -32.80 -4.90
CA LYS A 206 22.71 -33.04 -3.96
C LYS A 206 22.76 -34.50 -3.53
N THR A 207 21.63 -35.06 -3.07
CA THR A 207 21.53 -36.45 -2.63
C THR A 207 21.29 -37.36 -3.84
N ARG A 208 22.01 -38.48 -3.97
CA ARG A 208 21.79 -39.47 -5.06
C ARG A 208 20.30 -39.71 -5.34
N PRO A 209 19.89 -39.94 -6.61
CA PRO A 209 18.49 -39.98 -7.00
C PRO A 209 17.73 -41.00 -6.16
N TRP A 210 16.93 -40.51 -5.22
CA TRP A 210 15.94 -41.33 -4.58
C TRP A 210 14.89 -41.73 -5.62
N PRO A 211 14.37 -42.97 -5.55
CA PRO A 211 13.21 -43.36 -6.35
C PRO A 211 12.08 -42.33 -6.19
N TRP A 212 11.30 -42.08 -7.24
CA TRP A 212 10.23 -41.07 -7.25
C TRP A 212 9.23 -41.21 -6.09
N PHE A 213 8.99 -42.43 -5.58
CA PHE A 213 8.07 -42.64 -4.45
C PHE A 213 8.58 -42.08 -3.12
N LYS A 214 9.91 -41.99 -2.90
CA LYS A 214 10.45 -41.32 -1.71
C LYS A 214 10.33 -39.79 -1.82
N TRP A 215 10.32 -39.26 -3.06
CA TRP A 215 9.98 -37.86 -3.31
C TRP A 215 8.51 -37.60 -3.02
N LEU A 216 7.62 -38.48 -3.50
CA LEU A 216 6.19 -38.42 -3.16
C LEU A 216 5.98 -38.46 -1.64
N MET A 217 6.70 -39.33 -0.93
CA MET A 217 6.62 -39.45 0.53
C MET A 217 7.21 -38.23 1.26
N LEU A 218 8.31 -37.64 0.78
CA LEU A 218 8.85 -36.39 1.33
C LEU A 218 7.92 -35.20 1.06
N PHE A 219 7.34 -35.13 -0.14
CA PHE A 219 6.33 -34.14 -0.50
C PHE A 219 5.08 -34.31 0.36
N ALA A 220 4.62 -35.54 0.57
CA ALA A 220 3.52 -35.86 1.47
C ALA A 220 3.86 -35.53 2.93
N LEU A 221 5.10 -35.74 3.38
CA LEU A 221 5.56 -35.37 4.72
C LEU A 221 5.69 -33.86 4.92
N LEU A 222 6.14 -33.12 3.90
CA LEU A 222 6.22 -31.66 3.94
C LEU A 222 4.85 -31.02 3.77
N ALA A 223 3.99 -31.58 2.93
CA ALA A 223 2.59 -31.20 2.80
C ALA A 223 1.84 -31.51 4.09
N LEU A 224 2.07 -32.67 4.70
CA LEU A 224 1.56 -33.00 6.03
C LEU A 224 2.13 -32.04 7.06
N ALA A 225 3.45 -31.83 7.15
CA ALA A 225 4.05 -30.87 8.09
C ALA A 225 3.53 -29.44 7.88
N ALA A 226 3.29 -29.01 6.64
CA ALA A 226 2.65 -27.74 6.34
C ALA A 226 1.18 -27.73 6.78
N SER A 227 0.38 -28.76 6.48
CA SER A 227 -1.01 -28.94 6.97
C SER A 227 -1.08 -28.92 8.50
N LEU A 228 -0.12 -29.60 9.14
CA LEU A 228 0.06 -29.67 10.58
C LEU A 228 0.54 -28.33 11.18
N LEU A 229 1.19 -27.44 10.41
CA LEU A 229 1.62 -26.12 10.85
C LEU A 229 0.58 -25.03 10.56
N PHE A 230 -0.30 -25.23 9.58
CA PHE A 230 -1.18 -24.18 9.06
C PHE A 230 -2.64 -24.30 9.48
N THR A 231 -3.23 -25.50 9.64
CA THR A 231 -4.70 -25.60 9.87
C THR A 231 -5.12 -26.78 10.75
N ASP A 232 -4.68 -28.00 10.45
CA ASP A 232 -5.38 -29.20 10.96
C ASP A 232 -5.00 -29.54 12.41
N ILE A 233 -3.76 -29.24 12.83
CA ILE A 233 -3.37 -29.41 14.25
C ILE A 233 -3.99 -28.31 15.10
N LEU A 234 -4.14 -27.07 14.64
CA LEU A 234 -4.74 -26.02 15.48
C LEU A 234 -6.23 -26.28 15.70
N GLU A 235 -6.93 -26.79 14.69
CA GLU A 235 -8.30 -27.32 14.85
C GLU A 235 -8.34 -28.55 15.76
N SER A 236 -7.39 -29.49 15.61
CA SER A 236 -7.29 -30.68 16.48
C SER A 236 -6.87 -30.35 17.92
N ILE A 237 -6.01 -29.35 18.15
CA ILE A 237 -5.62 -28.82 19.46
C ILE A 237 -6.77 -28.03 20.05
N ALA A 238 -7.51 -27.23 19.26
CA ALA A 238 -8.74 -26.58 19.70
C ALA A 238 -9.80 -27.60 20.13
N ALA A 239 -9.90 -28.74 19.45
CA ALA A 239 -10.74 -29.87 19.87
C ALA A 239 -10.25 -30.55 21.16
N LEU A 240 -8.93 -30.49 21.44
CA LEU A 240 -8.31 -30.97 22.69
C LEU A 240 -8.23 -29.88 23.79
N ALA A 241 -8.54 -28.63 23.47
CA ALA A 241 -8.34 -27.45 24.32
C ALA A 241 -9.20 -27.39 25.60
N PRO A 242 -10.35 -28.09 25.73
CA PRO A 242 -11.02 -28.17 27.04
C PRO A 242 -10.13 -28.80 28.12
N VAL A 243 -9.06 -29.52 27.75
CA VAL A 243 -8.17 -30.25 28.66
C VAL A 243 -6.83 -29.53 28.89
N ALA A 244 -6.37 -28.67 27.96
CA ALA A 244 -5.07 -28.02 28.06
C ALA A 244 -5.17 -26.57 28.53
N LYS A 245 -5.25 -26.36 29.87
CA LYS A 245 -4.85 -25.08 30.49
C LYS A 245 -3.40 -24.73 30.08
N LEU A 246 -2.93 -23.49 30.31
CA LEU A 246 -1.53 -23.07 30.05
C LEU A 246 -0.49 -24.12 30.51
N SER A 247 -0.78 -24.81 31.63
CA SER A 247 0.00 -25.94 32.17
C SER A 247 0.15 -27.13 31.22
N GLY A 248 -0.85 -27.44 30.40
CA GLY A 248 -0.81 -28.49 29.38
C GLY A 248 0.10 -28.14 28.20
N ALA A 249 0.13 -26.87 27.78
CA ALA A 249 1.07 -26.39 26.76
C ALA A 249 2.53 -26.43 27.27
N PHE A 250 2.76 -26.01 28.52
CA PHE A 250 4.08 -26.16 29.16
C PHE A 250 4.47 -27.63 29.36
N ALA A 251 3.53 -28.51 29.73
CA ALA A 251 3.79 -29.94 29.84
C ALA A 251 4.11 -30.58 28.48
N LEU A 252 3.42 -30.19 27.41
CA LEU A 252 3.70 -30.65 26.04
C LEU A 252 5.06 -30.14 25.56
N ALA A 253 5.39 -28.87 25.81
CA ALA A 253 6.70 -28.30 25.49
C ALA A 253 7.82 -28.98 26.27
N ALA A 254 7.61 -29.25 27.57
CA ALA A 254 8.54 -30.01 28.40
C ALA A 254 8.69 -31.46 27.95
N ALA A 255 7.59 -32.12 27.55
CA ALA A 255 7.62 -33.47 26.98
C ALA A 255 8.35 -33.52 25.65
N LEU A 256 8.13 -32.55 24.75
CA LEU A 256 8.89 -32.38 23.52
C LEU A 256 10.37 -32.14 23.81
N LEU A 257 10.70 -31.26 24.75
CA LEU A 257 12.08 -31.00 25.17
C LEU A 257 12.74 -32.26 25.73
N MET A 258 12.04 -33.02 26.57
CA MET A 258 12.52 -34.30 27.10
C MET A 258 12.70 -35.35 25.99
N LEU A 259 11.77 -35.45 25.04
CA LEU A 259 11.88 -36.32 23.87
C LEU A 259 13.07 -35.95 22.99
N ILE A 260 13.34 -34.66 22.81
CA ILE A 260 14.51 -34.17 22.07
C ILE A 260 15.79 -34.53 22.82
N VAL A 261 15.87 -34.25 24.13
CA VAL A 261 17.04 -34.59 24.95
C VAL A 261 17.26 -36.12 24.96
N ALA A 262 16.21 -36.91 25.08
CA ALA A 262 16.27 -38.37 25.00
C ALA A 262 16.72 -38.86 23.61
N ALA A 263 16.22 -38.25 22.54
CA ALA A 263 16.64 -38.56 21.17
C ALA A 263 18.08 -38.12 20.87
N GLN A 264 18.59 -37.07 21.53
CA GLN A 264 19.99 -36.68 21.44
C GLN A 264 20.93 -37.72 22.11
N ARG A 265 20.41 -38.52 23.05
CA ARG A 265 21.13 -39.63 23.68
C ARG A 265 21.12 -40.92 22.85
N GLN A 266 20.30 -41.00 21.79
CA GLN A 266 20.29 -42.15 20.89
C GLN A 266 21.40 -42.07 19.83
N THR A 267 21.92 -43.24 19.43
CA THR A 267 22.95 -43.39 18.39
C THR A 267 22.40 -43.24 16.96
N ARG A 268 21.08 -43.27 16.76
CA ARG A 268 20.46 -43.17 15.43
C ARG A 268 20.35 -41.72 14.96
N HIS A 269 20.96 -41.41 13.82
CA HIS A 269 21.04 -40.05 13.28
C HIS A 269 19.70 -39.47 12.77
N LEU A 270 18.80 -40.29 12.22
CA LEU A 270 17.57 -39.81 11.59
C LEU A 270 16.48 -39.35 12.59
N PRO A 271 16.12 -40.11 13.65
CA PRO A 271 15.14 -39.66 14.64
C PRO A 271 15.56 -38.38 15.36
N ARG A 272 16.87 -38.27 15.68
CA ARG A 272 17.46 -37.08 16.28
C ARG A 272 17.30 -35.85 15.39
N LEU A 273 17.56 -35.98 14.08
CA LEU A 273 17.39 -34.89 13.11
C LEU A 273 15.93 -34.48 12.98
N LEU A 274 15.02 -35.43 12.82
CA LEU A 274 13.58 -35.17 12.65
C LEU A 274 13.00 -34.45 13.87
N LEU A 275 13.30 -34.89 15.08
CA LEU A 275 12.84 -34.23 16.31
C LEU A 275 13.45 -32.83 16.49
N THR A 276 14.70 -32.63 16.09
CA THR A 276 15.33 -31.30 16.10
C THR A 276 14.65 -30.35 15.11
N VAL A 277 14.33 -30.83 13.90
CA VAL A 277 13.61 -30.05 12.89
C VAL A 277 12.20 -29.70 13.39
N LEU A 278 11.45 -30.68 13.90
CA LEU A 278 10.11 -30.46 14.46
C LEU A 278 10.12 -29.43 15.60
N PHE A 279 11.09 -29.53 16.52
CA PHE A 279 11.26 -28.55 17.59
C PHE A 279 11.47 -27.13 17.07
N LEU A 280 12.35 -26.98 16.08
CA LEU A 280 12.66 -25.67 15.52
C LEU A 280 11.53 -25.10 14.68
N LEU A 281 10.77 -25.94 13.99
CA LEU A 281 9.54 -25.52 13.33
C LEU A 281 8.54 -24.97 14.36
N GLY A 282 8.33 -25.69 15.46
CA GLY A 282 7.50 -25.23 16.57
C GLY A 282 8.02 -23.94 17.22
N LEU A 283 9.34 -23.83 17.41
CA LEU A 283 9.96 -22.62 17.97
C LEU A 283 9.81 -21.42 17.02
N GLY A 284 9.96 -21.59 15.71
CA GLY A 284 9.73 -20.51 14.74
C GLY A 284 8.27 -20.05 14.73
N TYR A 285 7.33 -21.01 14.76
CA TYR A 285 5.91 -20.74 14.80
C TYR A 285 5.43 -20.15 16.14
N SER A 286 6.20 -20.33 17.22
CA SER A 286 5.85 -19.83 18.56
C SER A 286 5.67 -18.31 18.63
N THR A 287 6.13 -17.54 17.64
CA THR A 287 5.86 -16.11 17.52
C THR A 287 4.36 -15.80 17.53
N TYR A 288 3.51 -16.67 16.98
CA TYR A 288 2.05 -16.54 17.01
C TYR A 288 1.42 -16.67 18.40
N VAL A 289 2.13 -17.23 19.38
CA VAL A 289 1.68 -17.20 20.78
C VAL A 289 1.56 -15.75 21.27
N THR A 290 2.36 -14.83 20.71
CA THR A 290 2.25 -13.40 21.02
C THR A 290 0.89 -12.84 20.62
N VAL A 291 0.30 -13.28 19.50
CA VAL A 291 -1.04 -12.84 19.07
C VAL A 291 -2.07 -13.19 20.14
N PHE A 292 -2.07 -14.46 20.56
CA PHE A 292 -2.98 -14.96 21.59
C PHE A 292 -2.80 -14.25 22.93
N ILE A 293 -1.56 -14.09 23.39
CA ILE A 293 -1.25 -13.39 24.65
C ILE A 293 -1.68 -11.93 24.58
N ARG A 294 -1.33 -11.23 23.49
CA ARG A 294 -1.59 -9.80 23.36
C ARG A 294 -3.08 -9.51 23.22
N SER A 295 -3.82 -10.29 22.45
CA SER A 295 -5.28 -10.17 22.35
C SER A 295 -5.96 -10.36 23.71
N ASN A 296 -5.52 -11.34 24.53
CA ASN A 296 -6.02 -11.52 25.90
C ASN A 296 -5.71 -10.34 26.86
N LEU A 297 -4.80 -9.43 26.48
CA LEU A 297 -4.51 -8.20 27.21
C LEU A 297 -5.29 -6.98 26.69
N ASP A 298 -6.24 -7.20 25.77
CA ASP A 298 -7.18 -6.21 25.25
C ASP A 298 -6.50 -4.94 24.69
N PRO A 299 -5.60 -5.06 23.69
CA PRO A 299 -4.89 -3.93 23.14
C PRO A 299 -5.85 -3.03 22.34
N ALA A 300 -5.51 -1.75 22.17
CA ALA A 300 -6.43 -0.80 21.54
C ALA A 300 -6.80 -1.15 20.08
N ILE A 301 -5.86 -1.78 19.35
CA ILE A 301 -6.10 -2.39 18.04
C ILE A 301 -5.95 -3.90 18.22
N ASP A 302 -7.01 -4.65 17.96
CA ASP A 302 -7.09 -6.09 18.18
C ASP A 302 -7.96 -6.78 17.12
N GLU A 303 -7.53 -6.76 15.86
CA GLU A 303 -8.36 -7.26 14.77
C GLU A 303 -8.74 -8.74 14.96
N ASN A 304 -10.01 -9.05 14.71
CA ASN A 304 -10.66 -10.36 14.88
C ASN A 304 -10.71 -10.93 16.30
N ASP A 305 -10.15 -10.24 17.29
CA ASP A 305 -10.20 -10.64 18.70
C ASP A 305 -9.75 -12.10 18.95
N PRO A 306 -8.52 -12.51 18.59
CA PRO A 306 -8.03 -13.89 18.75
C PRO A 306 -7.70 -14.28 20.21
N GLN A 307 -8.65 -14.06 21.13
CA GLN A 307 -8.52 -14.33 22.56
C GLN A 307 -8.73 -15.80 22.93
N THR A 308 -9.52 -16.53 22.13
CA THR A 308 -9.78 -17.96 22.30
C THR A 308 -9.16 -18.78 21.17
N TRP A 309 -8.97 -20.08 21.38
CA TRP A 309 -8.41 -20.97 20.34
C TRP A 309 -9.22 -20.95 19.03
N PRO A 310 -10.57 -21.04 19.05
CA PRO A 310 -11.36 -20.92 17.81
C PRO A 310 -11.18 -19.58 17.10
N GLN A 311 -11.15 -18.46 17.84
CA GLN A 311 -10.92 -17.13 17.25
C GLN A 311 -9.52 -17.01 16.67
N LEU A 312 -8.49 -17.56 17.34
CA LEU A 312 -7.13 -17.60 16.81
C LEU A 312 -7.05 -18.41 15.51
N VAL A 313 -7.71 -19.57 15.45
CA VAL A 313 -7.79 -20.37 14.21
C VAL A 313 -8.50 -19.59 13.11
N SER A 314 -9.62 -18.94 13.42
CA SER A 314 -10.38 -18.11 12.48
C SER A 314 -9.55 -16.95 11.93
N TYR A 315 -8.78 -16.29 12.81
CA TYR A 315 -7.82 -15.23 12.46
C TYR A 315 -6.72 -15.76 11.53
N LEU A 316 -6.05 -16.86 11.88
CA LEU A 316 -4.98 -17.44 11.05
C LEU A 316 -5.49 -17.91 9.68
N ASN A 317 -6.71 -18.44 9.63
CA ASN A 317 -7.40 -18.85 8.41
C ASN A 317 -7.98 -17.69 7.61
N ARG A 318 -7.94 -16.47 8.16
CA ARG A 318 -8.44 -15.25 7.52
C ARG A 318 -9.93 -15.36 7.14
N GLU A 319 -10.73 -16.04 7.97
CA GLU A 319 -12.13 -16.38 7.66
C GLU A 319 -13.02 -15.16 7.42
N GLN A 320 -12.67 -14.00 8.00
CA GLN A 320 -13.35 -12.73 7.79
C GLN A 320 -13.45 -12.31 6.32
N TYR A 321 -12.46 -12.67 5.49
CA TYR A 321 -12.50 -12.33 4.06
C TYR A 321 -13.29 -13.34 3.23
N GLY A 322 -13.90 -14.34 3.87
CA GLY A 322 -14.57 -15.47 3.25
C GLY A 322 -13.65 -16.67 3.04
N ARG A 323 -14.22 -17.87 3.15
CA ARG A 323 -13.56 -19.13 2.77
C ARG A 323 -13.90 -19.48 1.33
N GLU A 324 -12.92 -19.46 0.46
CA GLU A 324 -13.04 -20.04 -0.88
C GLU A 324 -12.41 -21.42 -0.89
N ASP A 325 -13.10 -22.38 -1.52
CA ASP A 325 -12.53 -23.69 -1.78
C ASP A 325 -11.28 -23.51 -2.66
N LEU A 326 -10.13 -24.05 -2.22
CA LEU A 326 -8.89 -24.01 -2.97
C LEU A 326 -9.06 -24.57 -4.39
N ALA A 327 -9.90 -25.61 -4.56
CA ALA A 327 -10.19 -26.15 -5.88
C ALA A 327 -10.91 -25.12 -6.77
N ALA A 328 -11.90 -24.41 -6.23
CA ALA A 328 -12.58 -23.32 -6.92
C ALA A 328 -11.63 -22.15 -7.21
N GLN A 329 -10.79 -21.76 -6.25
CA GLN A 329 -9.81 -20.68 -6.41
C GLN A 329 -8.80 -20.96 -7.53
N LEU A 330 -8.41 -22.23 -7.73
CA LEU A 330 -7.48 -22.65 -8.77
C LEU A 330 -8.17 -22.83 -10.14
N THR A 331 -9.44 -23.24 -10.18
CA THR A 331 -10.15 -23.61 -11.42
C THR A 331 -11.04 -22.51 -11.98
N GLN A 332 -11.63 -21.68 -11.13
CA GLN A 332 -12.57 -20.62 -11.51
C GLN A 332 -11.89 -19.24 -11.44
N ARG A 333 -11.51 -18.70 -12.61
CA ARG A 333 -10.79 -17.42 -12.66
C ARG A 333 -11.74 -16.23 -12.48
N LYS A 334 -11.38 -15.33 -11.56
CA LYS A 334 -12.13 -14.11 -11.22
C LYS A 334 -11.97 -12.98 -12.24
N ALA A 335 -11.01 -13.11 -13.15
CA ALA A 335 -10.75 -12.19 -14.25
C ALA A 335 -10.07 -12.97 -15.40
N SER A 336 -9.90 -12.33 -16.57
CA SER A 336 -9.16 -12.94 -17.69
C SER A 336 -7.75 -13.33 -17.23
N PHE A 337 -7.45 -14.63 -17.28
CA PHE A 337 -6.14 -15.13 -16.85
C PHE A 337 -5.02 -14.50 -17.67
N TRP A 338 -5.17 -14.47 -19.00
CA TRP A 338 -4.11 -13.98 -19.87
C TRP A 338 -4.08 -12.45 -19.91
N ASP A 339 -5.21 -11.81 -20.20
CA ASP A 339 -5.21 -10.38 -20.47
C ASP A 339 -5.11 -9.53 -19.21
N TYR A 340 -5.69 -9.97 -18.09
CA TYR A 340 -5.61 -9.22 -16.84
C TYR A 340 -4.53 -9.77 -15.91
N GLN A 341 -4.65 -11.03 -15.49
CA GLN A 341 -3.82 -11.56 -14.41
C GLN A 341 -2.36 -11.81 -14.83
N ILE A 342 -2.09 -12.19 -16.09
CA ILE A 342 -0.72 -12.32 -16.58
C ILE A 342 -0.20 -11.04 -17.20
N LYS A 343 -0.89 -10.46 -18.19
CA LYS A 343 -0.39 -9.25 -18.88
C LYS A 343 -0.41 -8.02 -17.97
N GLU A 344 -1.60 -7.62 -17.49
CA GLU A 344 -1.74 -6.37 -16.73
C GLU A 344 -1.17 -6.47 -15.31
N MET A 345 -1.32 -7.59 -14.63
CA MET A 345 -0.73 -7.76 -13.30
C MET A 345 0.74 -8.17 -13.42
N TYR A 346 1.05 -9.42 -13.77
CA TYR A 346 2.44 -9.88 -13.66
C TYR A 346 3.43 -9.20 -14.63
N LEU A 347 3.15 -9.19 -15.95
CA LEU A 347 4.11 -8.72 -16.95
C LEU A 347 4.32 -7.21 -16.91
N ARG A 348 3.27 -6.41 -16.68
CA ARG A 348 3.39 -4.96 -16.49
C ARG A 348 4.32 -4.64 -15.32
N TYR A 349 4.08 -5.24 -14.17
CA TYR A 349 4.89 -5.02 -12.98
C TYR A 349 6.29 -5.57 -13.11
N PHE A 350 6.47 -6.73 -13.74
CA PHE A 350 7.80 -7.23 -14.08
C PHE A 350 8.57 -6.26 -15.01
N ASN A 351 7.90 -5.68 -16.01
CA ASN A 351 8.51 -4.71 -16.93
C ASN A 351 8.92 -3.41 -16.22
N TRP A 352 8.16 -2.96 -15.21
CA TRP A 352 8.52 -1.78 -14.42
C TRP A 352 9.90 -1.92 -13.75
N GLN A 353 10.32 -3.15 -13.46
CA GLN A 353 11.59 -3.40 -12.77
C GLN A 353 12.81 -3.22 -13.69
N PHE A 354 12.71 -3.62 -14.96
CA PHE A 354 13.89 -3.81 -15.83
C PHE A 354 13.77 -3.22 -17.25
N PHE A 355 12.57 -2.87 -17.71
CA PHE A 355 12.30 -2.27 -19.02
C PHE A 355 11.91 -0.80 -18.95
N GLY A 356 11.12 -0.43 -17.94
CA GLY A 356 10.56 0.91 -17.76
C GLY A 356 9.04 0.85 -17.59
N ARG A 357 8.47 1.92 -17.04
CA ARG A 357 7.01 2.07 -16.92
C ARG A 357 6.45 2.69 -18.21
N SER A 358 5.34 2.16 -18.72
CA SER A 358 4.58 2.79 -19.80
C SER A 358 3.48 3.72 -19.29
N GLY A 359 3.32 4.90 -19.89
CA GLY A 359 2.31 5.90 -19.51
C GLY A 359 1.04 5.92 -20.38
N ASN A 360 -0.13 5.64 -19.79
CA ASN A 360 -1.19 6.57 -19.36
C ASN A 360 -1.99 5.84 -18.25
N PRO A 361 -2.59 6.50 -17.23
CA PRO A 361 -3.33 5.83 -16.14
C PRO A 361 -4.62 5.12 -16.58
N ASP A 362 -5.08 5.43 -17.80
CA ASP A 362 -6.26 4.84 -18.39
C ASP A 362 -5.94 3.41 -18.84
N TRP A 363 -6.25 2.47 -17.95
CA TRP A 363 -6.41 1.03 -18.16
C TRP A 363 -6.36 0.57 -19.62
N GLN A 364 -5.18 0.41 -20.21
CA GLN A 364 -4.94 -0.50 -21.33
C GLN A 364 -3.48 -0.52 -21.81
N ARG A 365 -2.92 -1.74 -21.76
CA ARG A 365 -1.79 -2.30 -22.52
C ARG A 365 -0.43 -2.19 -21.85
N VAL A 366 0.15 -3.37 -21.60
CA VAL A 366 1.59 -3.63 -21.54
C VAL A 366 2.23 -3.11 -22.83
N THR A 367 2.57 -1.82 -22.84
CA THR A 367 3.35 -1.23 -23.93
C THR A 367 4.80 -1.26 -23.50
N LEU A 368 5.65 -1.91 -24.31
CA LEU A 368 7.09 -1.88 -24.09
C LEU A 368 7.58 -0.45 -24.37
N GLN A 369 7.74 0.35 -23.31
CA GLN A 369 8.35 1.67 -23.41
C GLN A 369 9.83 1.57 -23.04
N TRP A 370 10.68 1.75 -24.03
CA TRP A 370 12.14 1.76 -23.89
C TRP A 370 12.67 3.06 -23.24
N GLN A 371 11.79 3.98 -22.85
CA GLN A 371 12.17 5.29 -22.31
C GLN A 371 12.77 5.13 -20.91
N GLY A 372 13.98 5.66 -20.72
CA GLY A 372 14.72 5.62 -19.45
C GLY A 372 15.64 4.39 -19.31
N LEU A 373 15.08 3.21 -19.06
CA LEU A 373 15.88 2.02 -18.72
C LEU A 373 16.49 1.27 -19.92
N TRP A 374 16.08 1.61 -21.14
CA TRP A 374 16.55 1.03 -22.42
C TRP A 374 16.46 -0.50 -22.52
N GLY A 375 15.74 -1.16 -21.62
CA GLY A 375 15.65 -2.62 -21.54
C GLY A 375 16.97 -3.35 -21.27
N LEU A 376 18.06 -2.62 -20.97
CA LEU A 376 19.39 -3.22 -20.83
C LEU A 376 19.49 -4.21 -19.64
N PRO A 377 18.97 -3.90 -18.44
CA PRO A 377 18.94 -4.87 -17.35
C PRO A 377 18.18 -6.15 -17.73
N PHE A 378 17.06 -6.02 -18.46
CA PHE A 378 16.31 -7.18 -18.94
C PHE A 378 17.11 -8.03 -19.92
N LEU A 379 17.70 -7.41 -20.95
CA LEU A 379 18.51 -8.13 -21.94
C LEU A 379 19.70 -8.84 -21.29
N LEU A 380 20.33 -8.20 -20.30
CA LEU A 380 21.41 -8.80 -19.51
C LEU A 380 20.90 -10.01 -18.71
N GLY A 381 19.72 -9.89 -18.09
CA GLY A 381 19.05 -11.00 -17.40
C GLY A 381 18.73 -12.18 -18.32
N CYS A 382 18.20 -11.94 -19.52
CA CYS A 382 17.95 -12.99 -20.51
C CYS A 382 19.25 -13.68 -20.97
N ALA A 383 20.30 -12.90 -21.23
CA ALA A 383 21.62 -13.44 -21.56
C ALA A 383 22.17 -14.31 -20.41
N GLY A 384 22.00 -13.85 -19.17
CA GLY A 384 22.42 -14.57 -17.98
C GLY A 384 21.63 -15.84 -17.68
N LEU A 385 20.32 -15.85 -17.96
CA LEU A 385 19.48 -17.05 -17.91
C LEU A 385 20.05 -18.13 -18.85
N ILE A 386 20.27 -17.78 -20.11
CA ILE A 386 20.82 -18.68 -21.13
C ILE A 386 22.22 -19.16 -20.72
N TYR A 387 23.07 -18.25 -20.25
CA TYR A 387 24.41 -18.56 -19.78
C TYR A 387 24.40 -19.53 -18.60
N HIS A 388 23.56 -19.27 -17.60
CA HIS A 388 23.44 -20.11 -16.40
C HIS A 388 23.00 -21.53 -16.77
N PHE A 389 21.97 -21.68 -17.63
CA PHE A 389 21.52 -23.01 -18.08
C PHE A 389 22.60 -23.78 -18.86
N ARG A 390 23.41 -23.08 -19.66
CA ARG A 390 24.50 -23.71 -20.42
C ARG A 390 25.66 -24.17 -19.53
N ARG A 391 25.98 -23.43 -18.46
CA ARG A 391 27.13 -23.69 -17.58
C ARG A 391 26.79 -24.60 -16.39
N ASP A 392 25.67 -24.35 -15.72
CA ASP A 392 25.17 -25.13 -14.58
C ASP A 392 23.63 -25.21 -14.62
N TRP A 393 23.10 -26.10 -15.47
CA TRP A 393 21.65 -26.29 -15.59
C TRP A 393 20.96 -26.64 -14.26
N ARG A 394 21.67 -27.25 -13.30
CA ARG A 394 21.10 -27.61 -11.99
C ARG A 394 20.90 -26.37 -11.13
N GLY A 395 21.93 -25.53 -11.03
CA GLY A 395 21.82 -24.21 -10.39
C GLY A 395 20.77 -23.33 -11.07
N ALA A 396 20.75 -23.34 -12.40
CA ALA A 396 19.80 -22.57 -13.19
C ALA A 396 18.35 -23.00 -12.95
N SER A 397 18.08 -24.31 -12.86
CA SER A 397 16.75 -24.83 -12.55
C SER A 397 16.27 -24.44 -11.15
N ILE A 398 17.17 -24.33 -10.16
CA ILE A 398 16.79 -23.89 -8.81
C ILE A 398 16.32 -22.42 -8.84
N VAL A 399 17.08 -21.55 -9.52
CA VAL A 399 16.68 -20.14 -9.71
C VAL A 399 15.40 -20.05 -10.56
N GLY A 400 15.26 -20.90 -11.58
CA GLY A 400 14.07 -20.98 -12.42
C GLY A 400 12.81 -21.39 -11.66
N VAL A 401 12.89 -22.39 -10.79
CA VAL A 401 11.77 -22.76 -9.91
C VAL A 401 11.44 -21.63 -8.96
N LEU A 402 12.44 -20.98 -8.35
CA LEU A 402 12.21 -19.82 -7.49
C LEU A 402 11.47 -18.70 -8.25
N PHE A 403 11.91 -18.37 -9.48
CA PHE A 403 11.29 -17.37 -10.35
C PHE A 403 9.82 -17.70 -10.66
N VAL A 404 9.51 -18.95 -11.02
CA VAL A 404 8.15 -19.38 -11.33
C VAL A 404 7.26 -19.38 -10.09
N MET A 405 7.76 -19.92 -8.97
CA MET A 405 7.00 -20.03 -7.72
C MET A 405 6.68 -18.67 -7.10
N THR A 406 7.59 -17.71 -7.22
CA THR A 406 7.43 -16.35 -6.67
C THR A 406 6.92 -15.32 -7.68
N GLY A 407 6.53 -15.78 -8.88
CA GLY A 407 5.95 -14.96 -9.94
C GLY A 407 4.63 -15.56 -10.41
N ILE A 408 4.67 -16.38 -11.46
CA ILE A 408 3.48 -16.94 -12.13
C ILE A 408 2.61 -17.78 -11.18
N ALA A 409 3.20 -18.57 -10.28
CA ALA A 409 2.42 -19.40 -9.36
C ALA A 409 1.60 -18.54 -8.36
N ILE A 410 2.13 -17.38 -7.96
CA ILE A 410 1.40 -16.40 -7.13
C ILE A 410 0.19 -15.86 -7.87
N VAL A 411 0.27 -15.63 -9.19
CA VAL A 411 -0.88 -15.18 -10.00
C VAL A 411 -2.01 -16.22 -9.97
N ILE A 412 -1.65 -17.50 -10.09
CA ILE A 412 -2.62 -18.60 -10.02
C ILE A 412 -3.27 -18.62 -8.64
N TYR A 413 -2.47 -18.56 -7.57
CA TYR A 413 -2.93 -18.58 -6.19
C TYR A 413 -3.79 -17.37 -5.82
N LEU A 414 -3.34 -16.14 -6.11
CA LEU A 414 -4.00 -14.92 -5.63
C LEU A 414 -5.36 -14.65 -6.26
N ASN A 415 -5.74 -15.33 -7.35
CA ASN A 415 -7.13 -15.27 -7.76
C ASN A 415 -7.55 -13.89 -8.33
N GLN A 416 -6.63 -13.03 -8.78
CA GLN A 416 -6.86 -11.56 -8.75
C GLN A 416 -8.08 -11.08 -9.56
N THR A 417 -8.84 -10.16 -8.97
CA THR A 417 -10.04 -9.50 -9.53
C THR A 417 -9.70 -8.17 -10.19
N VAL A 418 -10.55 -7.70 -11.10
CA VAL A 418 -10.49 -6.35 -11.69
C VAL A 418 -10.94 -5.31 -10.67
N GLY A 419 -10.26 -4.16 -10.61
CA GLY A 419 -10.69 -3.01 -9.81
C GLY A 419 -10.31 -3.06 -8.32
N GLN A 420 -9.14 -3.64 -7.98
CA GLN A 420 -8.65 -3.61 -6.60
C GLN A 420 -8.21 -2.19 -6.20
N PRO A 421 -8.44 -1.75 -4.95
CA PRO A 421 -8.02 -0.42 -4.49
C PRO A 421 -6.50 -0.19 -4.58
N ARG A 422 -5.72 -1.23 -4.26
CA ARG A 422 -4.27 -1.32 -4.44
C ARG A 422 -3.93 -2.59 -5.19
N GLU A 423 -3.22 -2.46 -6.30
CA GLU A 423 -2.67 -3.59 -7.02
C GLU A 423 -1.40 -4.12 -6.31
N ARG A 424 -1.21 -5.45 -6.29
CA ARG A 424 -0.25 -6.14 -5.40
C ARG A 424 1.08 -6.50 -6.06
N ASP A 425 1.76 -5.53 -6.63
CA ASP A 425 3.05 -5.73 -7.33
C ASP A 425 4.17 -6.24 -6.41
N TYR A 426 4.19 -5.79 -5.16
CA TYR A 426 5.10 -6.23 -4.11
C TYR A 426 5.06 -7.74 -3.85
N ALA A 427 3.95 -8.43 -4.15
CA ALA A 427 3.85 -9.89 -3.97
C ALA A 427 4.84 -10.66 -4.87
N TYR A 428 5.29 -10.06 -5.97
CA TYR A 428 6.22 -10.68 -6.92
C TYR A 428 7.69 -10.38 -6.66
N ALA A 429 8.04 -9.74 -5.54
CA ALA A 429 9.41 -9.34 -5.20
C ALA A 429 10.43 -10.49 -5.27
N GLY A 430 10.00 -11.72 -4.93
CA GLY A 430 10.84 -12.92 -5.06
C GLY A 430 11.23 -13.23 -6.50
N SER A 431 10.35 -12.97 -7.47
CA SER A 431 10.64 -13.18 -8.90
C SER A 431 11.62 -12.14 -9.42
N TYR A 432 11.55 -10.90 -8.91
CA TYR A 432 12.48 -9.82 -9.24
C TYR A 432 13.89 -10.13 -8.72
N LEU A 433 13.97 -10.67 -7.49
CA LEU A 433 15.22 -11.19 -6.92
C LEU A 433 15.79 -12.31 -7.79
N ALA A 434 14.97 -13.30 -8.16
CA ALA A 434 15.42 -14.42 -9.00
C ALA A 434 15.91 -13.96 -10.38
N PHE A 435 15.26 -12.97 -10.98
CA PHE A 435 15.70 -12.41 -12.24
C PHE A 435 16.97 -11.57 -12.11
N ALA A 436 17.12 -10.80 -11.03
CA ALA A 436 18.34 -10.06 -10.73
C ALA A 436 19.58 -10.96 -10.54
N ILE A 437 19.38 -12.20 -10.07
CA ILE A 437 20.44 -13.21 -10.09
C ILE A 437 20.93 -13.45 -11.52
N TRP A 438 20.01 -13.61 -12.47
CA TRP A 438 20.38 -13.77 -13.89
C TRP A 438 21.00 -12.51 -14.48
N ILE A 439 20.63 -11.30 -14.05
CA ILE A 439 21.34 -10.07 -14.47
C ILE A 439 22.84 -10.17 -14.11
N GLY A 440 23.15 -10.61 -12.89
CA GLY A 440 24.54 -10.84 -12.48
C GLY A 440 25.24 -11.94 -13.27
N MET A 441 24.54 -13.05 -13.54
CA MET A 441 25.06 -14.13 -14.41
C MET A 441 25.31 -13.65 -15.85
N GLY A 442 24.51 -12.70 -16.35
CA GLY A 442 24.67 -12.08 -17.66
C GLY A 442 25.90 -11.19 -17.73
N ALA A 443 26.13 -10.38 -16.69
CA ALA A 443 27.36 -9.61 -16.54
C ALA A 443 28.59 -10.52 -16.55
N GLN A 444 28.54 -11.63 -15.81
CA GLN A 444 29.60 -12.65 -15.80
C GLN A 444 29.86 -13.22 -17.20
N ALA A 445 28.81 -13.53 -17.97
CA ALA A 445 28.96 -14.05 -19.34
C ALA A 445 29.70 -13.07 -20.27
N LEU A 446 29.48 -11.76 -20.09
CA LEU A 446 30.19 -10.73 -20.84
C LEU A 446 31.65 -10.59 -20.38
N PHE A 447 31.90 -10.64 -19.07
CA PHE A 447 33.26 -10.60 -18.54
C PHE A 447 34.10 -11.81 -18.94
N GLU A 448 33.51 -13.00 -18.99
CA GLU A 448 34.19 -14.20 -19.46
C GLU A 448 34.61 -14.05 -20.93
N LYS A 449 33.74 -13.51 -21.78
CA LYS A 449 34.09 -13.17 -23.18
C LYS A 449 35.20 -12.13 -23.27
N ALA A 450 35.15 -11.08 -22.45
CA ALA A 450 36.20 -10.06 -22.39
C ALA A 450 37.51 -10.55 -21.76
N ALA A 451 37.47 -11.63 -20.97
CA ALA A 451 38.64 -12.27 -20.38
C ALA A 451 39.28 -13.34 -21.28
N ALA A 452 38.61 -13.72 -22.38
CA ALA A 452 39.15 -14.62 -23.38
C ALA A 452 40.49 -14.11 -23.93
N ALA A 453 41.38 -15.01 -24.34
CA ALA A 453 42.78 -14.73 -24.65
C ALA A 453 43.01 -13.58 -25.65
N GLN A 454 42.03 -13.29 -26.50
CA GLN A 454 42.06 -12.22 -27.50
C GLN A 454 41.75 -10.80 -26.95
N TYR A 455 41.20 -10.67 -25.74
CA TYR A 455 40.71 -9.41 -25.15
C TYR A 455 41.25 -9.10 -23.74
N ARG A 456 42.32 -9.76 -23.29
CA ARG A 456 42.88 -9.73 -21.92
C ARG A 456 43.32 -8.37 -21.34
N SER A 457 43.07 -7.25 -22.02
CA SER A 457 43.39 -5.91 -21.52
C SER A 457 42.56 -5.57 -20.28
N THR A 458 43.23 -5.28 -19.17
CA THR A 458 42.59 -4.82 -17.93
C THR A 458 41.78 -3.53 -18.15
N ILE A 459 42.22 -2.65 -19.05
CA ILE A 459 41.51 -1.41 -19.40
C ILE A 459 40.16 -1.73 -20.05
N VAL A 460 40.12 -2.71 -20.97
CA VAL A 460 38.87 -3.15 -21.62
C VAL A 460 37.92 -3.76 -20.59
N GLN A 461 38.44 -4.58 -19.67
CA GLN A 461 37.64 -5.20 -18.60
C GLN A 461 37.07 -4.16 -17.63
N LEU A 462 37.87 -3.17 -17.21
CA LEU A 462 37.42 -2.06 -16.37
C LEU A 462 36.41 -1.17 -17.10
N GLY A 463 36.63 -0.89 -18.38
CA GLY A 463 35.70 -0.15 -19.23
C GLY A 463 34.35 -0.85 -19.34
N LEU A 464 34.35 -2.17 -19.61
CA LEU A 464 33.14 -2.97 -19.65
C LEU A 464 32.44 -3.03 -18.29
N ALA A 465 33.17 -3.20 -17.20
CA ALA A 465 32.58 -3.23 -15.86
C ALA A 465 31.92 -1.89 -15.51
N SER A 466 32.60 -0.78 -15.80
CA SER A 466 32.06 0.57 -15.63
C SER A 466 30.81 0.79 -16.48
N LEU A 467 30.83 0.35 -17.75
CA LEU A 467 29.68 0.43 -18.64
C LEU A 467 28.47 -0.35 -18.10
N LEU A 468 28.66 -1.59 -17.62
CA LEU A 468 27.57 -2.40 -17.07
C LEU A 468 27.00 -1.82 -15.76
N ILE A 469 27.85 -1.22 -14.92
CA ILE A 469 27.40 -0.52 -13.71
C ILE A 469 26.59 0.74 -14.08
N LEU A 470 27.08 1.53 -15.03
CA LEU A 470 26.41 2.75 -15.48
C LEU A 470 25.08 2.46 -16.17
N ALA A 471 25.08 1.52 -17.13
CA ALA A 471 23.93 1.20 -17.96
C ALA A 471 22.86 0.35 -17.24
N GLY A 472 23.27 -0.40 -16.20
CA GLY A 472 22.36 -1.20 -15.38
C GLY A 472 21.98 -0.47 -14.08
N PRO A 473 22.66 -0.75 -12.96
CA PRO A 473 22.31 -0.18 -11.65
C PRO A 473 22.19 1.34 -11.57
N VAL A 474 23.14 2.10 -12.13
CA VAL A 474 23.10 3.58 -12.03
C VAL A 474 21.93 4.16 -12.84
N ASN A 475 21.64 3.59 -14.01
CA ASN A 475 20.47 3.96 -14.79
C ASN A 475 19.16 3.68 -14.03
N LEU A 476 19.04 2.49 -13.43
CA LEU A 476 17.91 2.12 -12.56
C LEU A 476 17.79 3.10 -11.38
N PHE A 477 18.90 3.42 -10.72
CA PHE A 477 18.95 4.38 -9.63
C PHE A 477 18.40 5.74 -10.07
N GLN A 478 18.96 6.32 -11.13
CA GLN A 478 18.56 7.65 -11.62
C GLN A 478 17.09 7.71 -12.04
N HIS A 479 16.59 6.66 -12.71
CA HIS A 479 15.21 6.61 -13.18
C HIS A 479 14.20 6.49 -12.03
N ASN A 480 14.52 5.69 -11.01
CA ASN A 480 13.59 5.34 -9.94
C ASN A 480 13.73 6.23 -8.69
N PHE A 481 14.87 6.92 -8.49
CA PHE A 481 15.17 7.67 -7.26
C PHE A 481 14.06 8.64 -6.84
N HIS A 482 13.65 9.54 -7.73
CA HIS A 482 12.64 10.55 -7.39
C HIS A 482 11.29 9.93 -7.05
N ARG A 483 10.90 8.82 -7.71
CA ARG A 483 9.61 8.15 -7.50
C ARG A 483 9.54 7.41 -6.17
N HIS A 484 10.67 6.94 -5.64
CA HIS A 484 10.71 6.25 -4.35
C HIS A 484 11.23 7.14 -3.22
N ASP A 485 11.49 8.43 -3.47
CA ASP A 485 11.80 9.38 -2.42
C ASP A 485 10.53 9.69 -1.61
N ARG A 486 10.44 9.14 -0.40
CA ARG A 486 9.37 9.41 0.58
C ARG A 486 9.79 10.46 1.60
N LYS A 487 11.00 11.02 1.48
CA LYS A 487 11.50 12.00 2.44
C LYS A 487 10.67 13.28 2.38
N GLY A 488 10.24 13.74 3.55
CA GLY A 488 9.46 14.97 3.67
C GLY A 488 8.03 14.87 3.14
N ASN A 489 7.54 13.67 2.80
CA ASN A 489 6.14 13.41 2.54
C ASN A 489 5.40 13.24 3.87
N TYR A 490 4.48 14.17 4.16
CA TYR A 490 3.67 14.18 5.38
C TYR A 490 2.17 14.02 5.09
N VAL A 491 1.77 13.70 3.86
CA VAL A 491 0.36 13.73 3.42
C VAL A 491 -0.53 12.85 4.29
N ALA A 492 -0.13 11.59 4.56
CA ALA A 492 -0.93 10.68 5.38
C ALA A 492 -1.10 11.19 6.83
N ALA A 493 -0.01 11.63 7.46
CA ALA A 493 -0.02 12.16 8.83
C ALA A 493 -0.82 13.47 8.94
N ASP A 494 -0.62 14.41 8.01
CA ASP A 494 -1.31 15.69 8.00
C ASP A 494 -2.80 15.52 7.67
N TYR A 495 -3.15 14.62 6.75
CA TYR A 495 -4.54 14.25 6.50
C TYR A 495 -5.23 13.75 7.76
N ALA A 496 -4.63 12.78 8.46
CA ALA A 496 -5.17 12.25 9.71
C ALA A 496 -5.31 13.33 10.79
N TYR A 497 -4.27 14.16 10.96
CA TYR A 497 -4.31 15.28 11.90
C TYR A 497 -5.42 16.28 11.57
N ASN A 498 -5.55 16.67 10.31
CA ASN A 498 -6.55 17.65 9.85
C ASN A 498 -7.96 17.10 9.98
N LEU A 499 -8.15 15.81 9.67
CA LEU A 499 -9.41 15.11 9.85
C LEU A 499 -9.83 15.09 11.33
N LEU A 500 -8.96 14.65 12.23
CA LEU A 500 -9.23 14.65 13.68
C LEU A 500 -9.43 16.05 14.25
N SER A 501 -8.67 17.04 13.77
CA SER A 501 -8.78 18.44 14.23
C SER A 501 -10.11 19.08 13.86
N THR A 502 -10.77 18.59 12.80
CA THR A 502 -12.10 19.06 12.37
C THR A 502 -13.20 18.63 13.34
N CYS A 503 -13.07 17.45 13.93
CA CYS A 503 -14.12 16.88 14.78
C CYS A 503 -14.23 17.62 16.12
N ALA A 504 -15.46 17.88 16.59
CA ALA A 504 -15.70 18.37 17.95
C ALA A 504 -15.20 17.36 19.03
N PRO A 505 -14.97 17.80 20.29
CA PRO A 505 -14.53 16.91 21.38
C PRO A 505 -15.48 15.72 21.60
N ASN A 506 -14.91 14.56 21.94
CA ASN A 506 -15.63 13.29 22.14
C ASN A 506 -16.48 12.83 20.94
N ALA A 507 -16.19 13.27 19.72
CA ALA A 507 -16.96 12.90 18.53
C ALA A 507 -16.86 11.41 18.18
N ILE A 508 -17.83 10.93 17.39
CA ILE A 508 -17.79 9.66 16.66
C ILE A 508 -17.49 10.01 15.20
N LEU A 509 -16.38 9.50 14.64
CA LEU A 509 -15.95 9.74 13.27
C LEU A 509 -16.03 8.46 12.46
N PHE A 510 -16.89 8.43 11.45
CA PHE A 510 -16.97 7.36 10.48
C PHE A 510 -15.95 7.54 9.35
N THR A 511 -15.18 6.49 9.07
CA THR A 511 -14.22 6.38 7.97
C THR A 511 -14.60 5.25 7.03
N ASN A 512 -14.08 5.27 5.80
CA ASN A 512 -14.46 4.35 4.75
C ASN A 512 -13.65 3.03 4.79
N GLY A 513 -12.34 3.10 4.97
CA GLY A 513 -11.45 1.93 4.91
C GLY A 513 -10.05 2.19 5.45
N ASP A 514 -9.07 1.52 4.87
CA ASP A 514 -7.71 1.43 5.45
C ASP A 514 -6.95 2.76 5.35
N ASN A 515 -6.97 3.38 4.17
CA ASN A 515 -6.20 4.60 3.88
C ASN A 515 -6.63 5.83 4.66
N ASP A 516 -7.88 5.89 5.12
CA ASP A 516 -8.36 6.95 5.99
C ASP A 516 -8.37 6.55 7.47
N THR A 517 -8.37 5.26 7.81
CA THR A 517 -8.37 4.79 9.21
C THR A 517 -6.97 4.60 9.79
N PHE A 518 -6.06 3.93 9.07
CA PHE A 518 -4.76 3.54 9.63
C PHE A 518 -3.86 4.73 9.98
N PRO A 519 -3.81 5.82 9.18
CA PRO A 519 -3.12 7.04 9.60
C PRO A 519 -3.75 7.69 10.84
N LEU A 520 -5.07 7.58 11.05
CA LEU A 520 -5.72 8.08 12.27
C LEU A 520 -5.28 7.30 13.50
N TRP A 521 -5.23 5.97 13.41
CA TRP A 521 -4.73 5.13 14.49
C TRP A 521 -3.29 5.48 14.88
N TYR A 522 -2.42 5.76 13.90
CA TYR A 522 -1.07 6.25 14.16
C TYR A 522 -1.08 7.57 14.95
N VAL A 523 -1.78 8.58 14.45
CA VAL A 523 -1.85 9.90 15.11
C VAL A 523 -2.47 9.80 16.51
N GLN A 524 -3.48 8.94 16.72
CA GLN A 524 -4.11 8.75 18.02
C GLN A 524 -3.22 8.00 19.01
N TYR A 525 -2.71 6.83 18.64
CA TYR A 525 -2.04 5.94 19.59
C TYR A 525 -0.53 6.15 19.69
N VAL A 526 0.11 6.59 18.61
CA VAL A 526 1.55 6.86 18.61
C VAL A 526 1.85 8.31 18.97
N GLU A 527 1.20 9.28 18.33
CA GLU A 527 1.42 10.71 18.64
C GLU A 527 0.62 11.20 19.85
N GLY A 528 -0.47 10.51 20.22
CA GLY A 528 -1.28 10.88 21.38
C GLY A 528 -2.32 11.97 21.10
N PHE A 529 -2.66 12.23 19.84
CA PHE A 529 -3.56 13.32 19.45
C PHE A 529 -5.02 12.84 19.35
N ARG A 530 -5.96 13.59 19.93
CA ARG A 530 -7.42 13.36 19.82
C ARG A 530 -7.87 11.92 20.12
N ARG A 531 -7.34 11.32 21.19
CA ARG A 531 -7.77 9.99 21.69
C ARG A 531 -9.21 9.97 22.21
N ASP A 532 -9.86 11.12 22.34
CA ASP A 532 -11.27 11.29 22.70
C ASP A 532 -12.23 10.93 21.55
N VAL A 533 -11.77 11.00 20.29
CA VAL A 533 -12.59 10.71 19.11
C VAL A 533 -12.66 9.21 18.86
N SER A 534 -13.87 8.65 18.78
CA SER A 534 -14.08 7.25 18.38
C SER A 534 -14.01 7.16 16.85
N VAL A 535 -12.99 6.49 16.32
CA VAL A 535 -12.87 6.22 14.87
C VAL A 535 -13.59 4.91 14.53
N VAL A 536 -14.55 4.98 13.61
CA VAL A 536 -15.43 3.89 13.20
C VAL A 536 -15.24 3.60 11.72
N ASN A 537 -14.52 2.53 11.40
CA ASN A 537 -14.27 2.09 10.03
C ASN A 537 -15.47 1.31 9.48
N LEU A 538 -16.09 1.85 8.43
CA LEU A 538 -17.28 1.27 7.78
C LEU A 538 -17.01 -0.12 7.18
N SER A 539 -15.81 -0.37 6.65
CA SER A 539 -15.45 -1.69 6.13
C SER A 539 -15.41 -2.74 7.25
N LEU A 540 -14.87 -2.38 8.42
CA LEU A 540 -14.80 -3.26 9.59
C LEU A 540 -16.15 -3.40 10.33
N LEU A 541 -17.07 -2.43 10.21
CA LEU A 541 -18.41 -2.49 10.81
C LEU A 541 -19.28 -3.64 10.29
N ASN A 542 -18.86 -4.30 9.22
CA ASN A 542 -19.49 -5.53 8.75
C ASN A 542 -19.14 -6.76 9.61
N THR A 543 -18.26 -6.62 10.61
CA THR A 543 -17.75 -7.74 11.41
C THR A 543 -18.25 -7.71 12.87
N PRO A 544 -18.71 -8.84 13.43
CA PRO A 544 -19.17 -8.93 14.82
C PRO A 544 -18.11 -8.50 15.86
N TRP A 545 -16.84 -8.88 15.65
CA TRP A 545 -15.76 -8.57 16.59
C TRP A 545 -15.53 -7.06 16.71
N TYR A 546 -15.57 -6.32 15.61
CA TYR A 546 -15.32 -4.89 15.61
C TYR A 546 -16.45 -4.14 16.30
N VAL A 547 -17.70 -4.52 16.03
CA VAL A 547 -18.89 -3.97 16.69
C VAL A 547 -18.82 -4.16 18.21
N ARG A 548 -18.40 -5.34 18.69
CA ARG A 548 -18.20 -5.61 20.13
C ARG A 548 -17.11 -4.73 20.73
N GLN A 549 -15.99 -4.55 20.04
CA GLN A 549 -14.91 -3.68 20.53
C GLN A 549 -15.37 -2.23 20.63
N LEU A 550 -16.08 -1.72 19.63
CA LEU A 550 -16.65 -0.36 19.68
C LEU A 550 -17.63 -0.18 20.85
N GLN A 551 -18.45 -1.19 21.15
CA GLN A 551 -19.42 -1.16 22.25
C GLN A 551 -18.76 -1.18 23.64
N THR A 552 -17.62 -1.88 23.77
CA THR A 552 -17.04 -2.21 25.09
C THR A 552 -15.78 -1.42 25.43
N ARG A 553 -14.95 -1.04 24.44
CA ARG A 553 -13.65 -0.39 24.67
C ARG A 553 -13.77 1.15 24.63
N PRO A 554 -13.05 1.88 25.49
CA PRO A 554 -13.04 3.34 25.47
C PRO A 554 -12.24 3.90 24.27
N PRO A 555 -12.68 5.00 23.63
CA PRO A 555 -13.95 5.69 23.85
C PRO A 555 -15.14 4.90 23.26
N LYS A 556 -16.09 4.51 24.14
CA LYS A 556 -17.20 3.60 23.80
C LYS A 556 -18.15 4.25 22.81
N VAL A 557 -18.49 3.54 21.75
CA VAL A 557 -19.52 3.93 20.80
C VAL A 557 -20.88 3.41 21.31
N PRO A 558 -21.91 4.27 21.38
CA PRO A 558 -23.25 3.83 21.80
C PRO A 558 -23.82 2.87 20.76
N ILE A 559 -24.05 1.61 21.17
CA ILE A 559 -24.62 0.54 20.35
C ILE A 559 -25.58 -0.24 21.24
N ALA A 560 -26.87 -0.31 20.85
CA ALA A 560 -27.92 -0.95 21.64
C ALA A 560 -28.09 -2.46 21.38
N LEU A 561 -27.42 -2.98 20.34
CA LEU A 561 -27.52 -4.40 19.96
C LEU A 561 -26.99 -5.34 21.05
N ARG A 562 -27.71 -6.44 21.26
CA ARG A 562 -27.28 -7.55 22.13
C ARG A 562 -26.32 -8.47 21.39
N SER A 563 -25.56 -9.28 22.14
CA SER A 563 -24.58 -10.22 21.56
C SER A 563 -25.12 -11.10 20.43
N GLY A 564 -26.31 -11.70 20.58
CA GLY A 564 -26.88 -12.56 19.54
C GLY A 564 -27.33 -11.81 18.27
N GLU A 565 -27.64 -10.52 18.39
CA GLU A 565 -27.96 -9.65 17.26
C GLU A 565 -26.68 -9.25 16.51
N ILE A 566 -25.58 -9.05 17.24
CA ILE A 566 -24.26 -8.79 16.65
C ILE A 566 -23.73 -10.03 15.90
N ASP A 567 -23.95 -11.23 16.44
CA ASP A 567 -23.52 -12.49 15.78
C ASP A 567 -24.30 -12.79 14.49
N SER A 568 -25.49 -12.19 14.33
CA SER A 568 -26.34 -12.35 13.14
C SER A 568 -26.25 -11.17 12.16
N LEU A 569 -25.19 -10.36 12.26
CA LEU A 569 -24.91 -9.30 11.29
C LEU A 569 -24.76 -9.88 9.87
N GLY A 570 -25.61 -9.41 8.98
CA GLY A 570 -25.70 -9.86 7.60
C GLY A 570 -26.61 -8.93 6.79
N LEU A 571 -26.91 -9.32 5.55
CA LEU A 571 -27.88 -8.58 4.74
C LEU A 571 -29.24 -8.57 5.44
N TRP A 572 -29.77 -7.38 5.70
CA TRP A 572 -31.04 -7.22 6.42
C TRP A 572 -32.18 -6.94 5.43
N PRO A 573 -33.27 -7.73 5.41
CA PRO A 573 -34.41 -7.47 4.53
C PRO A 573 -35.01 -6.07 4.76
N TRP A 574 -35.08 -5.28 3.70
CA TRP A 574 -35.56 -3.89 3.72
C TRP A 574 -36.21 -3.52 2.37
N PRO A 575 -37.39 -4.09 2.06
CA PRO A 575 -37.96 -4.01 0.71
C PRO A 575 -38.49 -2.61 0.34
N GLU A 576 -38.86 -1.81 1.33
CA GLU A 576 -39.48 -0.50 1.14
C GLU A 576 -38.80 0.56 2.01
N PRO A 577 -38.73 1.83 1.56
CA PRO A 577 -38.24 2.91 2.39
C PRO A 577 -39.07 3.09 3.68
N GLN A 578 -38.40 3.29 4.81
CA GLN A 578 -39.06 3.52 6.10
C GLN A 578 -38.55 4.82 6.74
N ILE A 579 -39.41 5.45 7.54
CA ILE A 579 -39.08 6.64 8.31
C ILE A 579 -38.57 6.20 9.69
N ILE A 580 -37.30 6.47 9.98
CA ILE A 580 -36.70 6.29 11.30
C ILE A 580 -36.77 7.62 12.05
N ARG A 581 -37.27 7.59 13.29
CA ARG A 581 -37.32 8.76 14.18
C ARG A 581 -36.24 8.64 15.24
N ILE A 582 -35.29 9.58 15.25
CA ILE A 582 -34.16 9.59 16.18
C ILE A 582 -34.36 10.73 17.18
N PRO A 583 -34.59 10.44 18.47
CA PRO A 583 -34.75 11.47 19.49
C PRO A 583 -33.52 12.35 19.62
N ILE A 584 -33.74 13.66 19.76
CA ILE A 584 -32.70 14.65 20.06
C ILE A 584 -32.77 14.91 21.57
N THR A 585 -31.83 14.34 22.31
CA THR A 585 -31.85 14.42 23.78
C THR A 585 -30.85 15.42 24.36
N ASN A 586 -29.94 15.94 23.54
CA ASN A 586 -29.01 16.99 23.93
C ASN A 586 -29.69 18.38 23.80
N PRO A 587 -29.89 19.13 24.90
CA PRO A 587 -30.58 20.42 24.87
C PRO A 587 -29.90 21.45 23.96
N GLN A 588 -28.57 21.47 23.90
CA GLN A 588 -27.83 22.41 23.05
C GLN A 588 -28.07 22.13 21.57
N VAL A 589 -28.08 20.84 21.19
CA VAL A 589 -28.36 20.42 19.82
C VAL A 589 -29.81 20.72 19.45
N TRP A 590 -30.73 20.56 20.40
CA TRP A 590 -32.13 20.94 20.21
C TRP A 590 -32.30 22.45 20.05
N GLU A 591 -31.70 23.27 20.89
CA GLU A 591 -31.74 24.74 20.77
C GLU A 591 -31.15 25.21 19.43
N GLU A 592 -30.00 24.66 19.02
CA GLU A 592 -29.42 24.93 17.70
C GLU A 592 -30.35 24.49 16.56
N TYR A 593 -31.02 23.34 16.71
CA TYR A 593 -31.97 22.85 15.71
C TYR A 593 -33.22 23.72 15.64
N ASP A 594 -33.84 24.04 16.77
CA ASP A 594 -35.09 24.77 16.86
C ASP A 594 -34.92 26.21 16.36
N ALA A 595 -33.83 26.88 16.75
CA ALA A 595 -33.46 28.19 16.21
C ALA A 595 -33.34 28.16 14.67
N ARG A 596 -32.72 27.12 14.11
CA ARG A 596 -32.52 26.98 12.65
C ARG A 596 -33.76 26.49 11.89
N ALA A 597 -34.56 25.62 12.48
CA ALA A 597 -35.80 25.13 11.89
C ALA A 597 -36.84 26.26 11.77
N ARG A 598 -36.87 27.19 12.73
CA ARG A 598 -37.70 28.40 12.72
C ARG A 598 -37.30 29.42 11.64
N GLU A 599 -36.07 29.37 11.12
CA GLU A 599 -35.66 30.19 9.96
C GLU A 599 -36.21 29.66 8.64
N THR A 600 -36.57 28.38 8.57
CA THR A 600 -37.01 27.70 7.34
C THR A 600 -38.52 27.39 7.31
N ILE A 601 -39.19 27.36 8.46
CA ILE A 601 -40.63 27.06 8.58
C ILE A 601 -41.30 28.26 9.29
N PRO A 602 -42.04 29.14 8.59
CA PRO A 602 -42.53 30.41 9.14
C PRO A 602 -43.78 30.32 10.04
N ASP A 603 -44.21 29.12 10.47
CA ASP A 603 -45.52 28.93 11.12
C ASP A 603 -45.40 28.56 12.61
N ASP A 604 -45.99 29.39 13.47
CA ASP A 604 -45.95 29.31 14.94
C ASP A 604 -46.72 28.10 15.53
N SER A 605 -47.30 27.23 14.69
CA SER A 605 -48.09 26.08 15.15
C SER A 605 -47.30 24.80 15.43
N ALA A 606 -46.00 24.78 15.19
CA ALA A 606 -45.18 23.57 15.33
C ALA A 606 -44.36 23.57 16.64
N ALA A 607 -45.04 23.45 17.78
CA ALA A 607 -44.41 22.80 18.92
C ALA A 607 -44.11 21.35 18.52
N MET A 608 -42.94 21.09 17.92
CA MET A 608 -42.49 19.73 17.59
C MET A 608 -42.12 19.02 18.89
N GLU A 609 -43.12 18.47 19.57
CA GLU A 609 -42.88 17.47 20.60
C GLU A 609 -43.24 16.05 20.11
N PRO A 610 -42.31 15.08 20.24
CA PRO A 610 -40.95 15.23 20.74
C PRO A 610 -39.93 15.68 19.66
N PRO A 611 -38.84 16.37 20.04
CA PRO A 611 -37.76 16.78 19.15
C PRO A 611 -37.04 15.56 18.59
N ALA A 612 -37.29 15.23 17.32
CA ALA A 612 -36.73 14.05 16.69
C ALA A 612 -36.34 14.31 15.24
N MET A 613 -35.13 13.90 14.87
CA MET A 613 -34.74 13.82 13.46
C MET A 613 -35.58 12.73 12.78
N GLN A 614 -36.18 13.07 11.64
CA GLN A 614 -36.85 12.10 10.77
C GLN A 614 -35.93 11.78 9.61
N LEU A 615 -35.62 10.50 9.41
CA LEU A 615 -34.74 10.02 8.35
C LEU A 615 -35.48 8.99 7.49
N ILE A 616 -35.49 9.20 6.18
CA ILE A 616 -36.03 8.24 5.21
C ILE A 616 -34.91 7.29 4.80
N VAL A 617 -35.05 6.01 5.15
CA VAL A 617 -34.06 4.96 4.86
C VAL A 617 -34.62 4.00 3.83
N GLY A 618 -34.05 4.02 2.62
CA GLY A 618 -34.33 3.05 1.56
C GLY A 618 -33.37 1.85 1.58
N PRO A 619 -33.64 0.80 0.78
CA PRO A 619 -32.69 -0.29 0.58
C PRO A 619 -31.36 0.21 0.01
N THR A 620 -30.25 -0.29 0.53
CA THR A 620 -28.89 0.08 0.09
C THR A 620 -28.19 -1.03 -0.70
N PHE A 621 -28.79 -2.23 -0.79
CA PHE A 621 -28.25 -3.35 -1.54
C PHE A 621 -29.33 -4.09 -2.34
N GLN A 622 -29.08 -4.26 -3.64
CA GLN A 622 -29.99 -4.94 -4.60
C GLN A 622 -31.45 -4.46 -4.56
N GLY A 623 -31.69 -3.23 -4.10
CA GLY A 623 -33.03 -2.64 -3.98
C GLY A 623 -33.96 -3.36 -2.98
N ARG A 624 -33.45 -4.24 -2.12
CA ARG A 624 -34.27 -5.04 -1.19
C ARG A 624 -33.66 -5.26 0.18
N PHE A 625 -32.38 -4.91 0.37
CA PHE A 625 -31.65 -5.19 1.60
C PHE A 625 -30.88 -3.96 2.09
N LEU A 626 -30.59 -3.92 3.39
CA LEU A 626 -29.55 -3.07 3.95
C LEU A 626 -28.24 -3.87 4.10
N ARG A 627 -27.12 -3.25 3.76
CA ARG A 627 -25.79 -3.80 4.10
C ARG A 627 -25.58 -3.72 5.62
N PRO A 628 -24.79 -4.64 6.22
CA PRO A 628 -24.51 -4.61 7.65
C PRO A 628 -23.98 -3.25 8.13
N GLN A 629 -22.99 -2.67 7.44
CA GLN A 629 -22.44 -1.35 7.77
C GLN A 629 -23.49 -0.22 7.76
N ASP A 630 -24.45 -0.24 6.82
CA ASP A 630 -25.46 0.82 6.71
C ASP A 630 -26.45 0.72 7.87
N ARG A 631 -26.86 -0.51 8.20
CA ARG A 631 -27.65 -0.76 9.40
C ARG A 631 -26.93 -0.25 10.64
N MET A 632 -25.65 -0.58 10.79
CA MET A 632 -24.86 -0.16 11.95
C MET A 632 -24.73 1.36 12.10
N ILE A 633 -24.69 2.12 11.00
CA ILE A 633 -24.77 3.59 11.07
C ILE A 633 -26.04 4.01 11.81
N PHE A 634 -27.20 3.49 11.41
CA PHE A 634 -28.48 3.85 12.06
C PHE A 634 -28.54 3.40 13.52
N GLU A 635 -28.04 2.21 13.83
CA GLU A 635 -27.99 1.70 15.21
C GLU A 635 -27.15 2.62 16.11
N ILE A 636 -25.97 3.04 15.62
CA ILE A 636 -25.08 3.94 16.36
C ILE A 636 -25.70 5.32 16.53
N VAL A 637 -26.21 5.92 15.46
CA VAL A 637 -26.81 7.27 15.51
C VAL A 637 -28.07 7.27 16.39
N SER A 638 -28.91 6.22 16.29
CA SER A 638 -30.13 6.08 17.10
C SER A 638 -29.83 5.88 18.58
N ALA A 639 -28.83 5.06 18.91
CA ALA A 639 -28.40 4.86 20.29
C ALA A 639 -27.68 6.09 20.86
N ASN A 640 -27.00 6.88 20.02
CA ASN A 640 -26.32 8.11 20.43
C ASN A 640 -27.28 9.24 20.80
N GLN A 641 -28.45 9.34 20.16
CA GLN A 641 -29.47 10.37 20.43
C GLN A 641 -28.93 11.81 20.49
N PHE A 642 -27.93 12.11 19.63
CA PHE A 642 -27.19 13.39 19.58
C PHE A 642 -26.45 13.79 20.86
N GLN A 643 -26.14 12.84 21.75
CA GLN A 643 -25.32 13.09 22.94
C GLN A 643 -23.86 13.40 22.56
N ARG A 644 -23.30 12.66 21.60
CA ARG A 644 -21.97 12.92 21.04
C ARG A 644 -22.08 13.46 19.61
N PRO A 645 -21.22 14.40 19.18
CA PRO A 645 -21.15 14.83 17.79
C PRO A 645 -20.80 13.65 16.87
N VAL A 646 -21.52 13.49 15.77
CA VAL A 646 -21.26 12.45 14.76
C VAL A 646 -20.71 13.09 13.51
N TYR A 647 -19.63 12.52 12.97
CA TYR A 647 -18.93 12.99 11.79
C TYR A 647 -18.71 11.84 10.80
N PHE A 648 -18.66 12.18 9.52
CA PHE A 648 -18.19 11.31 8.44
C PHE A 648 -16.97 11.95 7.79
N GLY A 649 -15.94 11.17 7.47
CA GLY A 649 -14.82 11.67 6.68
C GLY A 649 -15.31 12.29 5.36
N PHE A 650 -14.63 13.35 4.92
CA PHE A 650 -14.97 14.02 3.66
C PHE A 650 -14.87 13.07 2.45
N ASN A 651 -13.93 12.12 2.49
CA ASN A 651 -13.71 11.14 1.43
C ASN A 651 -14.60 9.88 1.54
N VAL A 652 -15.53 9.81 2.50
CA VAL A 652 -16.52 8.73 2.53
C VAL A 652 -17.47 8.92 1.33
N PRO A 653 -17.58 7.96 0.41
CA PRO A 653 -18.42 8.13 -0.77
C PRO A 653 -19.89 8.15 -0.40
N ASP A 654 -20.72 8.82 -1.21
CA ASP A 654 -22.12 9.03 -0.87
C ASP A 654 -22.92 7.74 -0.74
N GLU A 655 -22.55 6.71 -1.50
CA GLU A 655 -23.12 5.36 -1.40
C GLU A 655 -22.94 4.70 -0.02
N ASN A 656 -21.98 5.16 0.79
CA ASN A 656 -21.67 4.62 2.12
C ASN A 656 -22.20 5.51 3.26
N LEU A 657 -23.04 6.51 2.95
CA LEU A 657 -23.65 7.42 3.95
C LEU A 657 -25.06 7.00 4.37
N ALA A 658 -25.59 5.91 3.82
CA ALA A 658 -26.88 5.33 4.19
C ALA A 658 -28.05 6.35 4.22
N GLY A 659 -28.12 7.24 3.23
CA GLY A 659 -29.22 8.22 3.13
C GLY A 659 -29.07 9.48 4.00
N LEU A 660 -27.97 9.61 4.76
CA LEU A 660 -27.73 10.76 5.64
C LEU A 660 -27.25 12.02 4.90
N GLN A 661 -26.97 11.95 3.59
CA GLN A 661 -26.36 13.05 2.82
C GLN A 661 -27.05 14.40 3.01
N PRO A 662 -28.40 14.51 3.00
CA PRO A 662 -29.08 15.79 3.19
C PRO A 662 -28.87 16.44 4.56
N TYR A 663 -28.41 15.67 5.55
CA TYR A 663 -28.23 16.07 6.95
C TYR A 663 -26.75 16.32 7.30
N LEU A 664 -25.85 16.23 6.33
CA LEU A 664 -24.42 16.37 6.56
C LEU A 664 -23.95 17.79 6.24
N CYS A 665 -23.35 18.44 7.24
CA CYS A 665 -22.73 19.75 7.11
C CYS A 665 -21.22 19.62 7.01
N THR A 666 -20.63 20.11 5.92
CA THR A 666 -19.19 20.09 5.71
C THR A 666 -18.53 21.15 6.60
N GLU A 667 -17.67 20.71 7.54
CA GLU A 667 -16.85 21.58 8.41
C GLU A 667 -15.36 21.58 8.00
N GLY A 668 -15.05 20.98 6.84
CA GLY A 668 -13.71 20.80 6.30
C GLY A 668 -13.51 19.32 5.95
N MET A 669 -12.42 18.73 6.42
CA MET A 669 -12.07 17.32 6.18
C MET A 669 -13.08 16.32 6.78
N ALA A 670 -14.03 16.78 7.59
CA ALA A 670 -15.15 15.98 8.10
C ALA A 670 -16.48 16.68 7.85
N ARG A 671 -17.54 15.87 7.73
CA ARG A 671 -18.93 16.28 7.60
C ARG A 671 -19.69 15.93 8.87
N LYS A 672 -20.20 16.94 9.59
CA LYS A 672 -20.97 16.80 10.82
C LYS A 672 -22.41 16.41 10.50
N LEU A 673 -22.95 15.42 11.21
CA LEU A 673 -24.37 15.08 11.14
C LEU A 673 -25.19 16.11 11.92
N LEU A 674 -26.17 16.70 11.23
CA LEU A 674 -27.13 17.62 11.79
C LEU A 674 -28.52 16.97 11.95
N PRO A 675 -29.33 17.41 12.93
CA PRO A 675 -30.69 16.93 13.11
C PRO A 675 -31.70 17.39 12.03
N ALA A 676 -31.40 18.46 11.28
CA ALA A 676 -32.21 18.98 10.17
C ALA A 676 -31.45 18.91 8.84
N PRO A 677 -32.15 18.66 7.73
CA PRO A 677 -31.53 18.72 6.41
C PRO A 677 -31.34 20.17 5.91
N GLY A 678 -30.58 20.33 4.83
CA GLY A 678 -30.51 21.59 4.07
C GLY A 678 -29.32 22.50 4.38
N HIS A 679 -28.55 22.20 5.42
CA HIS A 679 -27.35 22.95 5.80
C HIS A 679 -26.08 22.16 5.45
N ASN A 680 -25.70 22.23 4.18
CA ASN A 680 -24.65 21.35 3.64
C ASN A 680 -23.22 21.81 3.97
N GLU A 681 -23.03 23.05 4.41
CA GLU A 681 -21.69 23.67 4.59
C GLU A 681 -21.65 24.68 5.75
N ALA A 682 -20.49 24.78 6.40
CA ALA A 682 -20.21 25.76 7.44
C ALA A 682 -18.98 26.62 7.07
N PRO A 683 -19.14 27.66 6.22
CA PRO A 683 -18.02 28.43 5.65
C PRO A 683 -17.06 29.00 6.70
N ASP A 684 -17.56 29.56 7.81
CA ASP A 684 -16.70 30.13 8.86
C ASP A 684 -15.84 29.06 9.56
N VAL A 685 -16.41 27.88 9.78
CA VAL A 685 -15.70 26.74 10.38
C VAL A 685 -14.66 26.21 9.41
N ILE A 686 -15.02 26.06 8.12
CA ILE A 686 -14.07 25.66 7.07
C ILE A 686 -12.93 26.68 6.97
N LYS A 687 -13.23 27.98 6.96
CA LYS A 687 -12.25 29.07 6.88
C LYS A 687 -11.27 29.04 8.06
N LYS A 688 -11.78 28.88 9.28
CA LYS A 688 -10.94 28.69 10.47
C LYS A 688 -10.04 27.46 10.32
N ASN A 689 -10.61 26.32 9.94
CA ASN A 689 -9.88 25.06 9.87
C ASN A 689 -8.76 25.12 8.82
N VAL A 690 -9.09 25.52 7.60
CA VAL A 690 -8.17 25.59 6.46
C VAL A 690 -7.08 26.64 6.66
N LEU A 691 -7.36 27.78 7.29
CA LEU A 691 -6.38 28.86 7.43
C LEU A 691 -5.57 28.82 8.73
N GLN A 692 -6.12 28.25 9.82
CA GLN A 692 -5.53 28.37 11.16
C GLN A 692 -5.21 27.02 11.82
N VAL A 693 -5.91 25.94 11.45
CA VAL A 693 -5.80 24.64 12.16
C VAL A 693 -5.02 23.61 11.35
N TYR A 694 -5.24 23.55 10.03
CA TYR A 694 -4.69 22.50 9.19
C TYR A 694 -3.19 22.62 8.95
N ARG A 695 -2.57 21.45 8.83
CA ARG A 695 -1.15 21.26 8.47
C ARG A 695 -1.03 20.88 7.00
N TYR A 696 0.00 21.43 6.36
CA TYR A 696 0.29 21.21 4.93
C TYR A 696 1.80 21.01 4.69
N ARG A 697 2.46 20.26 5.58
CA ARG A 697 3.93 20.19 5.62
C ARG A 697 4.50 19.70 4.29
N ASN A 698 5.32 20.54 3.66
CA ASN A 698 6.04 20.31 2.41
C ASN A 698 5.15 19.96 1.20
N LEU A 699 3.86 20.26 1.25
CA LEU A 699 2.94 19.98 0.15
C LEU A 699 3.37 20.75 -1.11
N GLU A 700 3.83 21.99 -0.93
CA GLU A 700 4.33 22.92 -1.95
C GLU A 700 5.76 22.63 -2.42
N HIS A 701 6.53 21.86 -1.63
CA HIS A 701 7.96 21.68 -1.86
C HIS A 701 8.23 20.84 -3.13
N PRO A 702 9.04 21.33 -4.10
CA PRO A 702 9.16 20.71 -5.42
C PRO A 702 9.89 19.36 -5.43
N LYS A 703 10.70 19.07 -4.40
CA LYS A 703 11.44 17.79 -4.30
C LYS A 703 10.66 16.68 -3.59
N VAL A 704 9.49 16.97 -3.01
CA VAL A 704 8.67 15.94 -2.36
C VAL A 704 7.85 15.26 -3.43
N TYR A 705 8.11 13.98 -3.65
CA TYR A 705 7.31 13.14 -4.54
C TYR A 705 6.00 12.75 -3.86
N LEU A 706 4.91 12.87 -4.61
CA LEU A 706 3.58 12.41 -4.24
C LEU A 706 3.08 11.48 -5.32
N ASP A 707 2.55 10.33 -4.92
CA ASP A 707 1.88 9.43 -5.84
C ASP A 707 0.43 9.87 -6.14
N GLN A 708 -0.27 9.11 -6.98
CA GLN A 708 -1.63 9.44 -7.39
C GLN A 708 -2.65 9.36 -6.26
N TYR A 709 -2.44 8.50 -5.26
CA TYR A 709 -3.33 8.32 -4.14
C TYR A 709 -3.16 9.46 -3.14
N GLU A 710 -1.91 9.84 -2.85
CA GLU A 710 -1.57 10.98 -2.01
C GLU A 710 -2.02 12.29 -2.64
N THR A 711 -1.83 12.43 -3.96
CA THR A 711 -2.35 13.59 -4.71
C THR A 711 -3.86 13.64 -4.61
N GLY A 712 -4.56 12.51 -4.86
CA GLY A 712 -6.01 12.43 -4.76
C GLY A 712 -6.54 12.76 -3.37
N LEU A 713 -5.83 12.34 -2.31
CA LEU A 713 -6.18 12.68 -0.93
C LEU A 713 -5.97 14.18 -0.63
N ALA A 714 -4.90 14.78 -1.16
CA ALA A 714 -4.60 16.20 -0.98
C ALA A 714 -5.57 17.11 -1.75
N GLU A 715 -6.20 16.64 -2.84
CA GLU A 715 -7.20 17.42 -3.60
C GLU A 715 -8.41 17.83 -2.75
N SER A 716 -8.72 17.11 -1.66
CA SER A 716 -9.74 17.54 -0.69
C SER A 716 -9.46 18.94 -0.13
N TYR A 717 -8.19 19.34 0.02
CA TYR A 717 -7.85 20.69 0.48
C TYR A 717 -8.20 21.76 -0.56
N ARG A 718 -7.85 21.55 -1.83
CA ARG A 718 -8.25 22.46 -2.92
C ARG A 718 -9.75 22.65 -2.95
N HIS A 719 -10.51 21.57 -2.82
CA HIS A 719 -11.97 21.63 -2.80
C HIS A 719 -12.49 22.58 -1.72
N HIS A 720 -11.96 22.52 -0.50
CA HIS A 720 -12.36 23.41 0.58
C HIS A 720 -11.96 24.88 0.34
N PHE A 721 -10.76 25.13 -0.20
CA PHE A 721 -10.37 26.50 -0.59
C PHE A 721 -11.30 27.08 -1.67
N LEU A 722 -11.59 26.32 -2.72
CA LEU A 722 -12.44 26.79 -3.81
C LEU A 722 -13.89 27.02 -3.37
N LYS A 723 -14.40 26.21 -2.42
CA LYS A 723 -15.69 26.47 -1.78
C LYS A 723 -15.71 27.81 -1.06
N LEU A 724 -14.68 28.11 -0.26
CA LEU A 724 -14.57 29.40 0.40
C LEU A 724 -14.46 30.56 -0.59
N VAL A 725 -13.72 30.38 -1.69
CA VAL A 725 -13.64 31.40 -2.76
C VAL A 725 -15.03 31.71 -3.31
N VAL A 726 -15.83 30.68 -3.62
CA VAL A 726 -17.21 30.89 -4.09
C VAL A 726 -18.05 31.61 -3.04
N TYR A 727 -17.92 31.23 -1.77
CA TYR A 727 -18.63 31.88 -0.66
C TYR A 727 -18.28 33.37 -0.55
N GLU A 728 -16.99 33.74 -0.53
CA GLU A 728 -16.57 35.15 -0.45
C GLU A 728 -17.01 35.95 -1.69
N LEU A 729 -16.94 35.36 -2.88
CA LEU A 729 -17.41 36.01 -4.11
C LEU A 729 -18.93 36.26 -4.10
N GLN A 730 -19.73 35.35 -3.53
CA GLN A 730 -21.17 35.56 -3.35
C GLN A 730 -21.47 36.72 -2.38
N GLN A 731 -20.60 36.93 -1.40
CA GLN A 731 -20.67 38.08 -0.48
C GLN A 731 -20.05 39.36 -1.06
N ASN A 732 -19.62 39.34 -2.32
CA ASN A 732 -18.92 40.42 -3.01
C ASN A 732 -17.58 40.83 -2.34
N ALA A 733 -16.98 39.91 -1.57
CA ALA A 733 -15.70 40.05 -0.87
C ALA A 733 -14.55 39.59 -1.78
N ARG A 734 -14.24 40.41 -2.79
CA ARG A 734 -13.28 40.07 -3.86
C ARG A 734 -11.84 39.93 -3.34
N ASP A 735 -11.43 40.77 -2.40
CA ASP A 735 -10.07 40.76 -1.85
C ASP A 735 -9.82 39.50 -1.01
N GLU A 736 -10.82 39.07 -0.24
CA GLU A 736 -10.82 37.83 0.53
C GLU A 736 -10.77 36.60 -0.38
N ALA A 737 -11.57 36.60 -1.45
CA ALA A 737 -11.54 35.55 -2.46
C ALA A 737 -10.16 35.45 -3.13
N LEU A 738 -9.55 36.59 -3.47
CA LEU A 738 -8.20 36.62 -4.03
C LEU A 738 -7.15 36.10 -3.04
N ALA A 739 -7.23 36.50 -1.78
CA ALA A 739 -6.32 36.03 -0.73
C ALA A 739 -6.40 34.51 -0.55
N LEU A 740 -7.60 33.92 -0.63
CA LEU A 740 -7.81 32.47 -0.58
C LEU A 740 -7.18 31.76 -1.79
N LEU A 741 -7.35 32.29 -3.00
CA LEU A 741 -6.72 31.74 -4.22
C LEU A 741 -5.20 31.79 -4.14
N GLN A 742 -4.63 32.91 -3.69
CA GLN A 742 -3.19 33.06 -3.49
C GLN A 742 -2.66 32.10 -2.41
N LYS A 743 -3.42 31.92 -1.33
CA LYS A 743 -3.06 30.97 -0.27
C LYS A 743 -3.09 29.53 -0.77
N LEU A 744 -4.08 29.18 -1.58
CA LEU A 744 -4.15 27.88 -2.24
C LEU A 744 -2.94 27.64 -3.15
N GLU A 745 -2.55 28.61 -3.99
CA GLU A 745 -1.35 28.48 -4.84
C GLU A 745 -0.06 28.38 -4.02
N GLN A 746 0.01 29.05 -2.85
CA GLN A 746 1.15 28.94 -1.94
C GLN A 746 1.30 27.51 -1.37
N ILE A 747 0.18 26.87 -1.00
CA ILE A 747 0.17 25.56 -0.34
C ILE A 747 0.17 24.40 -1.36
N MET A 748 -0.61 24.53 -2.42
CA MET A 748 -0.83 23.52 -3.46
C MET A 748 -0.60 24.13 -4.85
N PRO A 749 0.65 24.48 -5.18
CA PRO A 749 0.95 25.17 -6.43
C PRO A 749 0.56 24.32 -7.63
N GLU A 750 -0.06 24.94 -8.63
CA GLU A 750 -0.59 24.27 -9.84
C GLU A 750 0.49 23.51 -10.61
N ARG A 751 1.76 23.95 -10.53
CA ARG A 751 2.90 23.23 -11.12
C ARG A 751 3.07 21.80 -10.59
N LYS A 752 2.68 21.56 -9.33
CA LYS A 752 2.81 20.26 -8.65
C LYS A 752 1.46 19.54 -8.57
N PHE A 753 0.38 20.30 -8.40
CA PHE A 753 -1.00 19.82 -8.43
C PHE A 753 -1.71 20.37 -9.67
N PRO A 754 -1.42 19.86 -10.87
CA PRO A 754 -2.02 20.41 -12.09
C PRO A 754 -3.53 20.17 -12.10
N VAL A 755 -4.30 21.20 -12.44
CA VAL A 755 -5.74 21.08 -12.66
C VAL A 755 -6.00 20.34 -13.97
N ARG A 756 -6.11 19.01 -13.93
CA ARG A 756 -6.08 18.15 -15.13
C ARG A 756 -7.34 18.25 -16.00
N ASN A 757 -8.50 18.51 -15.41
CA ASN A 757 -9.76 18.67 -16.13
C ASN A 757 -9.82 20.06 -16.79
N PHE A 758 -10.23 20.13 -18.06
CA PHE A 758 -10.40 21.38 -18.80
C PHE A 758 -11.44 22.28 -18.12
N ASP A 759 -12.58 21.71 -17.74
CA ASP A 759 -13.69 22.46 -17.13
C ASP A 759 -13.26 23.07 -15.80
N SER A 760 -12.54 22.30 -14.97
CA SER A 760 -12.01 22.78 -13.70
C SER A 760 -11.00 23.92 -13.88
N ALA A 761 -10.17 23.89 -14.93
CA ALA A 761 -9.23 24.96 -15.21
C ALA A 761 -9.93 26.24 -15.67
N LEU A 762 -10.99 26.13 -16.47
CA LEU A 762 -11.79 27.27 -16.90
C LEU A 762 -12.61 27.87 -15.75
N VAL A 763 -13.13 27.03 -14.86
CA VAL A 763 -13.78 27.44 -13.61
C VAL A 763 -12.79 28.19 -12.72
N LEU A 764 -11.57 27.68 -12.56
CA LEU A 764 -10.55 28.37 -11.78
C LEU A 764 -10.18 29.73 -12.39
N ALA A 765 -10.02 29.81 -13.72
CA ALA A 765 -9.81 31.08 -14.41
C ALA A 765 -10.96 32.07 -14.16
N ARG A 766 -12.21 31.59 -14.10
CA ARG A 766 -13.37 32.42 -13.75
C ARG A 766 -13.27 32.98 -12.34
N TYR A 767 -12.84 32.19 -11.36
CA TYR A 767 -12.66 32.67 -9.99
C TYR A 767 -11.61 33.76 -9.89
N TYR A 768 -10.47 33.61 -10.57
CA TYR A 768 -9.45 34.67 -10.65
C TYR A 768 -9.99 35.95 -11.32
N TRP A 769 -10.81 35.82 -12.37
CA TRP A 769 -11.45 36.97 -13.01
C TRP A 769 -12.42 37.69 -12.08
N GLN A 770 -13.28 36.94 -11.37
CA GLN A 770 -14.23 37.51 -10.41
C GLN A 770 -13.53 38.16 -9.21
N ALA A 771 -12.38 37.63 -8.81
CA ALA A 771 -11.52 38.19 -7.77
C ALA A 771 -10.67 39.38 -8.26
N GLY A 772 -10.69 39.72 -9.55
CA GLY A 772 -9.99 40.87 -10.11
C GLY A 772 -8.52 40.65 -10.52
N ASP A 773 -8.02 39.41 -10.49
CA ASP A 773 -6.63 39.10 -10.86
C ASP A 773 -6.51 38.72 -12.34
N SER A 774 -6.19 39.73 -13.15
CA SER A 774 -6.00 39.57 -14.60
C SER A 774 -4.80 38.66 -14.94
N ALA A 775 -3.76 38.62 -14.12
CA ALA A 775 -2.58 37.79 -14.40
C ALA A 775 -2.91 36.31 -14.22
N GLY A 776 -3.58 35.97 -13.11
CA GLY A 776 -4.04 34.61 -12.83
C GLY A 776 -4.97 34.06 -13.91
N VAL A 777 -5.87 34.90 -14.45
CA VAL A 777 -6.75 34.53 -15.57
C VAL A 777 -5.96 34.16 -16.82
N GLN A 778 -5.01 35.00 -17.23
CA GLN A 778 -4.24 34.79 -18.46
C GLN A 778 -3.43 33.50 -18.39
N GLU A 779 -2.79 33.24 -17.25
CA GLU A 779 -2.03 32.01 -17.03
C GLU A 779 -2.89 30.76 -17.24
N ARG A 780 -4.09 30.71 -16.65
CA ARG A 780 -4.97 29.53 -16.70
C ARG A 780 -5.67 29.36 -18.04
N LEU A 781 -6.02 30.45 -18.73
CA LEU A 781 -6.51 30.39 -20.11
C LEU A 781 -5.43 29.90 -21.08
N GLN A 782 -4.18 30.33 -20.91
CA GLN A 782 -3.06 29.79 -21.68
C GLN A 782 -2.89 28.29 -21.41
N GLN A 783 -2.85 27.88 -20.14
CA GLN A 783 -2.75 26.47 -19.78
C GLN A 783 -3.92 25.62 -20.32
N ALA A 784 -5.14 26.18 -20.40
CA ALA A 784 -6.29 25.50 -20.99
C ALA A 784 -6.16 25.38 -22.52
N GLN A 785 -5.72 26.44 -23.20
CA GLN A 785 -5.60 26.52 -24.66
C GLN A 785 -4.49 25.61 -25.23
N TYR A 786 -3.39 25.41 -24.52
CA TYR A 786 -2.26 24.57 -24.96
C TYR A 786 -2.44 23.06 -24.68
N ARG A 787 -3.62 22.63 -24.19
CA ARG A 787 -3.90 21.20 -23.99
C ARG A 787 -4.00 20.47 -25.32
N ARG A 788 -3.47 19.25 -25.36
CA ARG A 788 -3.58 18.37 -26.54
C ARG A 788 -5.04 17.94 -26.70
N ASN A 789 -5.52 17.91 -27.94
CA ASN A 789 -6.83 17.37 -28.34
C ASN A 789 -8.07 18.05 -27.73
N LEU A 790 -8.07 19.37 -27.58
CA LEU A 790 -9.29 20.11 -27.23
C LEU A 790 -10.39 19.92 -28.28
N SER A 791 -11.62 19.64 -27.82
CA SER A 791 -12.79 19.57 -28.70
C SER A 791 -13.17 20.97 -29.23
N PRO A 792 -13.92 21.06 -30.35
CA PRO A 792 -14.47 22.33 -30.84
C PRO A 792 -15.28 23.08 -29.78
N GLU A 793 -16.04 22.37 -28.94
CA GLU A 793 -16.83 22.93 -27.84
C GLU A 793 -15.92 23.56 -26.77
N GLN A 794 -14.86 22.86 -26.34
CA GLN A 794 -13.92 23.38 -25.35
C GLN A 794 -13.18 24.64 -25.86
N ARG A 795 -12.82 24.66 -27.15
CA ARG A 795 -12.22 25.86 -27.77
C ARG A 795 -13.23 27.01 -27.85
N LEU A 796 -14.49 26.71 -28.13
CA LEU A 796 -15.56 27.69 -28.11
C LEU A 796 -15.74 28.29 -26.72
N ASP A 797 -15.64 27.50 -25.66
CA ASP A 797 -15.74 28.00 -24.28
C ASP A 797 -14.59 28.94 -23.91
N ILE A 798 -13.37 28.69 -24.41
CA ILE A 798 -12.25 29.65 -24.31
C ILE A 798 -12.58 30.94 -25.07
N ALA A 799 -13.09 30.85 -26.31
CA ALA A 799 -13.44 32.03 -27.11
C ALA A 799 -14.55 32.87 -26.45
N LYS A 800 -15.58 32.20 -25.90
CA LYS A 800 -16.63 32.83 -25.09
C LYS A 800 -16.05 33.50 -23.85
N PHE A 801 -15.05 32.90 -23.22
CA PHE A 801 -14.39 33.50 -22.06
C PHE A 801 -13.69 34.81 -22.46
N TYR A 802 -12.88 34.81 -23.52
CA TYR A 802 -12.23 36.03 -24.03
C TYR A 802 -13.25 37.10 -24.42
N TRP A 803 -14.31 36.73 -25.13
CA TRP A 803 -15.31 37.67 -25.61
C TRP A 803 -16.21 38.23 -24.51
N HIS A 804 -16.90 37.37 -23.75
CA HIS A 804 -17.93 37.81 -22.81
C HIS A 804 -17.36 38.31 -21.48
N LEU A 805 -16.26 37.73 -20.98
CA LEU A 805 -15.69 38.07 -19.67
C LEU A 805 -14.55 39.07 -19.80
N LEU A 806 -13.60 38.83 -20.73
CA LEU A 806 -12.43 39.69 -20.90
C LEU A 806 -12.62 40.83 -21.90
N ARG A 807 -13.71 40.82 -22.69
CA ARG A 807 -13.98 41.79 -23.76
C ARG A 807 -12.83 41.89 -24.79
N ASP A 808 -12.11 40.78 -24.99
CA ASP A 808 -10.97 40.66 -25.90
C ASP A 808 -11.42 39.98 -27.21
N GLY A 809 -11.94 40.79 -28.13
CA GLY A 809 -12.44 40.33 -29.42
C GLY A 809 -11.35 39.87 -30.39
N GLU A 810 -10.09 40.28 -30.19
CA GLU A 810 -8.97 39.82 -31.03
C GLU A 810 -8.63 38.36 -30.71
N ARG A 811 -8.37 38.06 -29.43
CA ARG A 811 -8.07 36.68 -29.02
C ARG A 811 -9.25 35.74 -29.21
N ALA A 812 -10.48 36.21 -28.99
CA ALA A 812 -11.67 35.41 -29.28
C ALA A 812 -11.72 35.01 -30.78
N ARG A 813 -11.40 35.93 -31.70
CA ARG A 813 -11.31 35.63 -33.15
C ARG A 813 -10.18 34.66 -33.47
N GLU A 814 -9.02 34.80 -32.85
CA GLU A 814 -7.90 33.86 -33.04
C GLU A 814 -8.27 32.42 -32.64
N VAL A 815 -8.95 32.25 -31.50
CA VAL A 815 -9.39 30.93 -31.04
C VAL A 815 -10.48 30.36 -31.95
N LEU A 816 -11.43 31.19 -32.41
CA LEU A 816 -12.49 30.78 -33.33
C LEU A 816 -11.94 30.37 -34.70
N ALA A 817 -10.93 31.08 -35.22
CA ALA A 817 -10.24 30.70 -36.46
C ALA A 817 -9.67 29.29 -36.38
N GLN A 818 -9.03 28.92 -35.25
CA GLN A 818 -8.50 27.56 -35.05
C GLN A 818 -9.58 26.47 -35.05
N ILE A 819 -10.82 26.80 -34.67
CA ILE A 819 -11.96 25.88 -34.75
C ILE A 819 -12.40 25.75 -36.21
N LEU A 820 -12.63 26.87 -36.88
CA LEU A 820 -13.17 26.92 -38.23
C LEU A 820 -12.20 26.39 -39.29
N ASP A 821 -10.89 26.52 -39.08
CA ASP A 821 -9.86 25.92 -39.94
C ASP A 821 -9.94 24.39 -39.98
N LYS A 822 -10.35 23.77 -38.87
CA LYS A 822 -10.48 22.30 -38.75
C LYS A 822 -11.90 21.81 -38.98
N THR A 823 -12.90 22.61 -38.64
CA THR A 823 -14.32 22.27 -38.73
C THR A 823 -15.12 23.49 -39.19
N PRO A 824 -15.10 23.81 -40.50
CA PRO A 824 -15.71 25.02 -41.05
C PRO A 824 -17.22 25.12 -40.81
N SER A 825 -17.91 23.98 -40.61
CA SER A 825 -19.36 23.89 -40.43
C SER A 825 -19.82 23.97 -38.97
N PHE A 826 -18.92 24.20 -38.00
CA PHE A 826 -19.28 24.25 -36.58
C PHE A 826 -20.08 25.52 -36.24
N GLN A 827 -21.40 25.42 -36.35
CA GLN A 827 -22.36 26.53 -36.22
C GLN A 827 -22.16 27.42 -34.98
N PRO A 828 -21.88 26.88 -33.78
CA PRO A 828 -21.68 27.71 -32.60
C PRO A 828 -20.50 28.69 -32.71
N ALA A 829 -19.41 28.30 -33.39
CA ALA A 829 -18.27 29.19 -33.62
C ALA A 829 -18.58 30.27 -34.67
N VAL A 830 -19.32 29.92 -35.73
CA VAL A 830 -19.78 30.87 -36.75
C VAL A 830 -20.69 31.92 -36.13
N ALA A 831 -21.62 31.51 -35.26
CA ALA A 831 -22.52 32.41 -34.56
C ALA A 831 -21.77 33.40 -33.65
N LEU A 832 -20.82 32.91 -32.85
CA LEU A 832 -20.01 33.77 -31.97
C LEU A 832 -19.10 34.72 -32.78
N LEU A 833 -18.55 34.27 -33.91
CA LEU A 833 -17.75 35.12 -34.78
C LEU A 833 -18.59 36.27 -35.38
N ALA A 834 -19.81 35.97 -35.82
CA ALA A 834 -20.75 36.98 -36.31
C ALA A 834 -21.16 37.95 -35.20
N GLU A 835 -21.35 37.48 -33.96
CA GLU A 835 -21.60 38.35 -32.80
C GLU A 835 -20.44 39.33 -32.57
N ILE A 836 -19.19 38.84 -32.59
CA ILE A 836 -17.99 39.67 -32.42
C ILE A 836 -17.86 40.71 -33.54
N GLN A 837 -18.16 40.32 -34.79
CA GLN A 837 -18.06 41.21 -35.96
C GLN A 837 -19.14 42.30 -36.00
N ASN A 838 -20.33 42.01 -35.46
CA ASN A 838 -21.45 42.94 -35.42
C ASN A 838 -21.47 43.82 -34.15
N ALA A 839 -20.56 43.58 -33.20
CA ALA A 839 -20.44 44.40 -32.01
C ALA A 839 -19.81 45.77 -32.34
N PRO A 840 -20.38 46.89 -31.87
CA PRO A 840 -19.79 48.21 -32.06
C PRO A 840 -18.40 48.27 -31.43
N SER A 841 -17.41 48.79 -32.15
CA SER A 841 -16.01 48.88 -31.68
C SER A 841 -15.93 49.56 -30.32
N ALA A 842 -15.68 48.79 -29.25
CA ALA A 842 -15.61 49.30 -27.90
C ALA A 842 -14.31 50.09 -27.69
N ASN A 843 -14.46 51.32 -27.20
CA ASN A 843 -13.40 52.27 -26.86
C ASN A 843 -12.53 51.71 -25.71
N PRO A 844 -11.18 51.63 -25.83
CA PRO A 844 -10.30 50.95 -24.87
C PRO A 844 -10.11 51.65 -23.50
N SER A 845 -11.04 52.51 -23.06
CA SER A 845 -10.84 53.43 -21.92
C SER A 845 -11.76 53.21 -20.71
N VAL A 846 -12.56 52.13 -20.64
CA VAL A 846 -13.41 51.87 -19.46
C VAL A 846 -12.75 50.86 -18.53
N LYS A 847 -12.23 51.35 -17.40
CA LYS A 847 -11.75 50.53 -16.26
C LYS A 847 -12.92 49.74 -15.62
N PRO A 848 -12.65 48.59 -15.01
CA PRO A 848 -13.70 47.72 -14.44
C PRO A 848 -14.32 48.32 -13.17
N ASN A 849 -15.65 48.25 -13.07
CA ASN A 849 -16.42 48.30 -11.81
C ASN A 849 -16.70 46.88 -11.35
#